data_AF-A0A9W8EZT1-F1
#
_entry.id   AF-A0A9W8EZT1-F1
#
_cell.length_a   1.000
_cell.length_b   1.000
_cell.length_c   1.000
_cell.angle_alpha   90.00
_cell.angle_beta   90.00
_cell.angle_gamma   90.00
#
_symmetry.space_group_name_H-M   'P 1'
#
loop_
_entity.id
_entity.type
_entity.pdbx_description
1 polymer ?
#
loop_
_entity_poly.entity_id
_entity_poly.type
_entity_poly.pdbx_seq_one_letter_code
_entity_poly.pdbx_strand_id
1 'polypeptide(L)'
;MVTGKTIAIATAATAAIAGLSYIAYFDYKRRNDRQFRRKLQRNRKKAEKTAQKVSNLSLDDINDQALELLNIVTKEKLPETPEEKEQFFLTQVSRGEALCGAGPAGYTEAACRFYQALMVYPNPVELVMIYQKTTPEEVFKLVMAMMAQEVRLKQSRYYDAFPTPDKFVSIRDKNKIAGNKPKKAEDKEVVTPNRGLFATKSFEAGEIVYEEDAVVSTLLPCAQNGQFCYHCLKHIPEAKDRAAEAQVESEVITEKAAEEPVKDADKAKEEEVEEEKASEEKTDAVADAEAETAAIPAADIDETKEVEEEGEEEKPKTYAEAASTEPTPEVSAKGSAALSCDKCHEAVYCSEKCRQDAYDGYHQFLCPSSPSAREFTLLVQQSHELVPILIAKFFGLLVDREKKKELARALGVAKETTEADKYTTWEHLECMRYLELMPTASDTRILRKLCDIMMHSVPGLVEFVSSDRFTMLKGKLDYNSYAVHAAVDVPKPKESEVVSDTMRDDHGANTVGTALYLISSHIAHSCEPNAQAVFADGTDRIAIKTLRPVAKDEELRVAFVDPSLGKVDRQKLLKASYRITCTCPKCESEVVEEKEELVKSEEAAEEPVAKARVEETVKGSVAEVGSEEMAGEEGEITEEEGEVTEDEASENDDDFEDEE
;
A
#
# COMPACT_ATOMS: atom_id res chain seq x y z
N MET A 1 21.83 -44.52 64.31
CA MET A 1 20.91 -44.10 63.24
C MET A 1 21.76 -43.63 62.07
N VAL A 2 21.53 -44.11 60.85
CA VAL A 2 22.16 -43.52 59.65
C VAL A 2 21.37 -42.26 59.30
N THR A 3 22.03 -41.13 59.07
CA THR A 3 21.34 -39.87 58.78
C THR A 3 20.96 -39.81 57.30
N GLY A 4 19.84 -39.12 56.98
CA GLY A 4 19.33 -39.05 55.61
C GLY A 4 20.36 -38.54 54.58
N LYS A 5 21.27 -37.65 55.00
CA LYS A 5 22.39 -37.17 54.18
C LYS A 5 23.32 -38.30 53.72
N THR A 6 23.63 -39.28 54.57
CA THR A 6 24.50 -40.41 54.20
C THR A 6 23.84 -41.30 53.14
N ILE A 7 22.51 -41.52 53.27
CA ILE A 7 21.73 -42.29 52.30
C ILE A 7 21.67 -41.55 50.96
N ALA A 8 21.35 -40.24 50.98
CA ALA A 8 21.25 -39.41 49.78
C ALA A 8 22.58 -39.37 48.98
N ILE A 9 23.71 -39.18 49.67
CA ILE A 9 25.05 -39.21 49.06
C ILE A 9 25.34 -40.59 48.45
N ALA A 10 25.02 -41.68 49.15
CA ALA A 10 25.21 -43.04 48.64
C ALA A 10 24.35 -43.30 47.38
N THR A 11 23.08 -42.86 47.37
CA THR A 11 22.22 -43.00 46.17
C THR A 11 22.71 -42.15 45.00
N ALA A 12 23.16 -40.92 45.24
CA ALA A 12 23.69 -40.05 44.20
C ALA A 12 24.99 -40.61 43.58
N ALA A 13 25.92 -41.08 44.43
CA ALA A 13 27.14 -41.75 43.97
C ALA A 13 26.84 -43.02 43.17
N THR A 14 25.87 -43.84 43.63
CA THR A 14 25.47 -45.07 42.92
C THR A 14 24.84 -44.75 41.55
N ALA A 15 23.99 -43.71 41.47
CA ALA A 15 23.40 -43.25 40.22
C ALA A 15 24.45 -42.69 39.24
N ALA A 16 25.41 -41.90 39.73
CA ALA A 16 26.52 -41.37 38.92
C ALA A 16 27.42 -42.50 38.38
N ILE A 17 27.77 -43.48 39.22
CA ILE A 17 28.55 -44.67 38.81
C ILE A 17 27.77 -45.49 37.79
N ALA A 18 26.46 -45.69 37.97
CA ALA A 18 25.62 -46.39 37.00
C ALA A 18 25.53 -45.64 35.65
N GLY A 19 25.39 -44.31 35.68
CA GLY A 19 25.38 -43.46 34.48
C GLY A 19 26.70 -43.51 33.72
N LEU A 20 27.83 -43.33 34.40
CA LEU A 20 29.17 -43.44 33.81
C LEU A 20 29.45 -44.85 33.26
N SER A 21 29.02 -45.89 33.98
CA SER A 21 29.13 -47.29 33.53
C SER A 21 28.28 -47.55 32.29
N TYR A 22 27.08 -46.97 32.21
CA TYR A 22 26.21 -47.05 31.04
C TYR A 22 26.80 -46.31 29.83
N ILE A 23 27.38 -45.11 30.04
CA ILE A 23 28.08 -44.36 28.98
C ILE A 23 29.28 -45.16 28.47
N ALA A 24 30.11 -45.72 29.36
CA ALA A 24 31.25 -46.55 29.00
C ALA A 24 30.83 -47.84 28.26
N TYR A 25 29.77 -48.52 28.71
CA TYR A 25 29.17 -49.67 28.02
C TYR A 25 28.63 -49.28 26.64
N PHE A 26 27.92 -48.16 26.54
CA PHE A 26 27.32 -47.69 25.30
C PHE A 26 28.40 -47.31 24.28
N ASP A 27 29.48 -46.64 24.70
CA ASP A 27 30.59 -46.32 23.82
C ASP A 27 31.44 -47.55 23.44
N TYR A 28 31.69 -48.47 24.37
CA TYR A 28 32.30 -49.77 24.06
C TYR A 28 31.48 -50.52 22.99
N LYS A 29 30.15 -50.56 23.13
CA LYS A 29 29.24 -51.15 22.16
C LYS A 29 29.21 -50.39 20.83
N ARG A 30 29.24 -49.05 20.88
CA ARG A 30 29.34 -48.17 19.70
C ARG A 30 30.62 -48.41 18.90
N ARG A 31 31.74 -48.69 19.56
CA ARG A 31 33.04 -48.98 18.90
C ARG A 31 33.13 -50.42 18.40
N ASN A 32 32.72 -51.41 19.21
CA ASN A 32 33.07 -52.82 19.01
C ASN A 32 31.95 -53.70 18.42
N ASP A 33 30.67 -53.37 18.60
CA ASP A 33 29.56 -54.19 18.06
C ASP A 33 29.32 -53.87 16.56
N ARG A 34 29.74 -54.80 15.70
CA ARG A 34 29.60 -54.72 14.24
C ARG A 34 28.14 -54.70 13.77
N GLN A 35 27.20 -55.30 14.51
CA GLN A 35 25.77 -55.25 14.17
C GLN A 35 25.15 -53.93 14.62
N PHE A 36 25.47 -53.46 15.82
CA PHE A 36 25.01 -52.16 16.34
C PHE A 36 25.52 -51.00 15.46
N ARG A 37 26.80 -50.99 15.07
CA ARG A 37 27.35 -50.01 14.11
C ARG A 37 26.61 -50.03 12.78
N ARG A 38 26.29 -51.22 12.25
CA ARG A 38 25.49 -51.37 11.02
C ARG A 38 24.04 -50.87 11.20
N LYS A 39 23.42 -51.06 12.37
CA LYS A 39 22.09 -50.52 12.67
C LYS A 39 22.11 -48.99 12.76
N LEU A 40 23.08 -48.42 13.48
CA LEU A 40 23.25 -46.97 13.61
C LEU A 40 23.55 -46.30 12.26
N GLN A 41 24.45 -46.87 11.45
CA GLN A 41 24.72 -46.39 10.09
C GLN A 41 23.50 -46.52 9.16
N ARG A 42 22.69 -47.58 9.28
CA ARG A 42 21.43 -47.70 8.53
C ARG A 42 20.41 -46.66 8.95
N ASN A 43 20.32 -46.34 10.24
CA ASN A 43 19.42 -45.29 10.73
C ASN A 43 19.90 -43.90 10.28
N ARG A 44 21.20 -43.60 10.40
CA ARG A 44 21.77 -42.33 9.91
C ARG A 44 21.57 -42.19 8.39
N LYS A 45 21.88 -43.23 7.60
CA LYS A 45 21.60 -43.26 6.15
C LYS A 45 20.12 -43.26 5.75
N LYS A 46 19.19 -43.51 6.69
CA LYS A 46 17.76 -43.30 6.48
C LYS A 46 17.37 -41.84 6.75
N ALA A 47 17.87 -41.25 7.85
CA ALA A 47 17.67 -39.83 8.15
C ALA A 47 18.28 -38.94 7.07
N GLU A 48 19.55 -39.17 6.72
CA GLU A 48 20.26 -38.50 5.61
C GLU A 48 19.47 -38.60 4.29
N LYS A 49 18.95 -39.79 3.94
CA LYS A 49 18.12 -39.97 2.72
C LYS A 49 16.69 -39.45 2.82
N THR A 50 16.21 -39.10 4.01
CA THR A 50 14.89 -38.46 4.18
C THR A 50 15.07 -36.94 4.10
N ALA A 51 16.07 -36.39 4.80
CA ALA A 51 16.49 -35.00 4.63
C ALA A 51 16.84 -34.69 3.16
N GLN A 52 17.70 -35.49 2.52
CA GLN A 52 18.05 -35.33 1.10
C GLN A 52 16.88 -35.57 0.11
N LYS A 53 15.73 -36.08 0.59
CA LYS A 53 14.49 -36.11 -0.20
C LYS A 53 13.65 -34.86 0.00
N VAL A 54 13.68 -34.27 1.19
CA VAL A 54 13.00 -33.00 1.52
C VAL A 54 13.75 -31.82 0.90
N SER A 55 15.08 -31.78 1.00
CA SER A 55 15.92 -30.75 0.35
C SER A 55 15.90 -30.79 -1.18
N ASN A 56 15.37 -31.88 -1.76
CA ASN A 56 15.22 -32.09 -3.20
C ASN A 56 13.75 -32.01 -3.65
N LEU A 57 12.83 -31.59 -2.76
CA LEU A 57 11.50 -31.17 -3.17
C LEU A 57 11.59 -29.93 -4.05
N SER A 58 10.71 -29.81 -5.04
CA SER A 58 10.59 -28.59 -5.81
C SER A 58 9.98 -27.47 -4.96
N LEU A 59 10.14 -26.23 -5.41
CA LEU A 59 9.42 -25.11 -4.79
C LEU A 59 7.90 -25.30 -4.87
N ASP A 60 7.38 -26.01 -5.89
CA ASP A 60 5.95 -26.33 -5.99
C ASP A 60 5.52 -27.27 -4.84
N ASP A 61 6.25 -28.36 -4.60
CA ASP A 61 5.94 -29.34 -3.54
C ASP A 61 5.91 -28.68 -2.14
N ILE A 62 6.82 -27.74 -1.87
CA ILE A 62 6.87 -27.00 -0.59
C ILE A 62 5.66 -26.05 -0.48
N ASN A 63 5.24 -25.43 -1.58
CA ASN A 63 4.04 -24.57 -1.61
C ASN A 63 2.75 -25.37 -1.40
N ASP A 64 2.63 -26.55 -2.02
CA ASP A 64 1.49 -27.47 -1.84
C ASP A 64 1.44 -28.02 -0.42
N GLN A 65 2.59 -28.40 0.17
CA GLN A 65 2.65 -28.83 1.57
C GLN A 65 2.23 -27.68 2.51
N ALA A 66 2.76 -26.46 2.31
CA ALA A 66 2.36 -25.30 3.10
C ALA A 66 0.86 -25.02 3.03
N LEU A 67 0.24 -25.17 1.85
CA LEU A 67 -1.20 -25.03 1.65
C LEU A 67 -2.00 -26.10 2.41
N GLU A 68 -1.55 -27.36 2.45
CA GLU A 68 -2.19 -28.40 3.28
C GLU A 68 -2.15 -28.04 4.78
N LEU A 69 -1.00 -27.58 5.28
CA LEU A 69 -0.80 -27.24 6.69
C LEU A 69 -1.63 -26.02 7.12
N LEU A 70 -1.74 -24.99 6.28
CA LEU A 70 -2.66 -23.86 6.53
C LEU A 70 -4.11 -24.35 6.69
N ASN A 71 -4.55 -25.24 5.79
CA ASN A 71 -5.89 -25.82 5.87
C ASN A 71 -6.11 -26.71 7.11
N ILE A 72 -5.07 -27.04 7.88
CA ILE A 72 -5.17 -27.63 9.23
C ILE A 72 -5.20 -26.51 10.28
N VAL A 73 -4.20 -25.63 10.28
CA VAL A 73 -4.01 -24.58 11.31
C VAL A 73 -5.19 -23.61 11.39
N THR A 74 -5.72 -23.10 10.27
CA THR A 74 -6.81 -22.10 10.25
C THR A 74 -8.16 -22.66 10.76
N LYS A 75 -8.23 -23.93 11.17
CA LYS A 75 -9.41 -24.53 11.84
C LYS A 75 -9.32 -24.48 13.37
N GLU A 76 -8.14 -24.27 13.94
CA GLU A 76 -7.97 -24.09 15.38
C GLU A 76 -8.35 -22.64 15.76
N LYS A 77 -9.08 -22.44 16.86
CA LYS A 77 -9.39 -21.09 17.36
C LYS A 77 -8.14 -20.47 17.97
N LEU A 78 -7.80 -19.26 17.55
CA LEU A 78 -6.78 -18.43 18.20
C LEU A 78 -7.37 -17.76 19.46
N PRO A 79 -6.54 -17.50 20.49
CA PRO A 79 -6.95 -16.71 21.66
C PRO A 79 -7.20 -15.24 21.30
N GLU A 80 -8.09 -14.59 22.03
CA GLU A 80 -8.49 -13.19 21.77
C GLU A 80 -7.85 -12.19 22.76
N THR A 81 -7.69 -12.55 24.03
CA THR A 81 -7.10 -11.67 25.07
C THR A 81 -5.56 -11.64 25.01
N PRO A 82 -4.90 -10.57 25.50
CA PRO A 82 -3.44 -10.50 25.57
C PRO A 82 -2.81 -11.63 26.38
N GLU A 83 -3.40 -11.99 27.52
CA GLU A 83 -2.87 -12.96 28.47
C GLU A 83 -2.96 -14.40 27.91
N GLU A 84 -4.05 -14.72 27.20
CA GLU A 84 -4.19 -16.00 26.52
C GLU A 84 -3.25 -16.09 25.30
N LYS A 85 -3.03 -14.98 24.58
CA LYS A 85 -2.07 -14.90 23.47
C LYS A 85 -0.64 -15.18 23.91
N GLU A 86 -0.19 -14.61 25.03
CA GLU A 86 1.14 -14.87 25.59
C GLU A 86 1.30 -16.36 25.99
N GLN A 87 0.33 -16.90 26.73
CA GLN A 87 0.37 -18.32 27.15
C GLN A 87 0.33 -19.28 25.95
N PHE A 88 -0.46 -18.98 24.92
CA PHE A 88 -0.51 -19.74 23.68
C PHE A 88 0.83 -19.64 22.93
N PHE A 89 1.37 -18.44 22.74
CA PHE A 89 2.67 -18.20 22.10
C PHE A 89 3.78 -19.06 22.73
N LEU A 90 3.98 -18.94 24.05
CA LEU A 90 4.99 -19.71 24.78
C LEU A 90 4.77 -21.23 24.65
N THR A 91 3.52 -21.68 24.71
CA THR A 91 3.16 -23.09 24.54
C THR A 91 3.48 -23.61 23.13
N GLN A 92 3.24 -22.81 22.09
CA GLN A 92 3.49 -23.20 20.71
C GLN A 92 4.98 -23.21 20.37
N VAL A 93 5.75 -22.19 20.78
CA VAL A 93 7.21 -22.14 20.58
C VAL A 93 7.88 -23.33 21.26
N SER A 94 7.58 -23.59 22.54
CA SER A 94 8.17 -24.72 23.28
C SER A 94 7.85 -26.10 22.64
N ARG A 95 6.64 -26.26 22.09
CA ARG A 95 6.27 -27.46 21.32
C ARG A 95 7.02 -27.55 20.00
N GLY A 96 7.17 -26.45 19.27
CA GLY A 96 7.96 -26.38 18.03
C GLY A 96 9.42 -26.79 18.25
N GLU A 97 10.06 -26.28 19.30
CA GLU A 97 11.43 -26.64 19.70
C GLU A 97 11.55 -28.12 20.04
N ALA A 98 10.62 -28.67 20.83
CA ALA A 98 10.60 -30.10 21.18
C ALA A 98 10.42 -31.00 19.94
N LEU A 99 9.60 -30.59 18.98
CA LEU A 99 9.40 -31.29 17.70
C LEU A 99 10.62 -31.19 16.78
N CYS A 100 11.33 -30.06 16.76
CA CYS A 100 12.64 -29.94 16.12
C CYS A 100 13.68 -30.88 16.75
N GLY A 101 13.67 -31.01 18.08
CA GLY A 101 14.52 -31.95 18.83
C GLY A 101 14.27 -33.43 18.49
N ALA A 102 13.08 -33.77 18.00
CA ALA A 102 12.77 -35.12 17.49
C ALA A 102 13.37 -35.39 16.08
N GLY A 103 13.94 -34.37 15.42
CA GLY A 103 14.53 -34.46 14.09
C GLY A 103 13.49 -34.45 12.95
N PRO A 104 13.89 -34.83 11.72
CA PRO A 104 13.09 -34.57 10.50
C PRO A 104 11.68 -35.16 10.45
N ALA A 105 11.31 -36.07 11.37
CA ALA A 105 9.94 -36.58 11.47
C ALA A 105 8.98 -35.59 12.18
N GLY A 106 9.50 -34.64 12.97
CA GLY A 106 8.71 -33.62 13.66
C GLY A 106 8.62 -32.27 12.91
N TYR A 107 9.43 -32.05 11.88
CA TYR A 107 9.60 -30.72 11.25
C TYR A 107 8.30 -30.14 10.67
N THR A 108 7.45 -30.97 10.05
CA THR A 108 6.16 -30.55 9.50
C THR A 108 5.19 -30.06 10.58
N GLU A 109 5.16 -30.73 11.75
CA GLU A 109 4.34 -30.25 12.87
C GLU A 109 5.01 -29.05 13.56
N ALA A 110 6.34 -29.04 13.71
CA ALA A 110 7.08 -27.91 14.28
C ALA A 110 6.77 -26.61 13.52
N ALA A 111 6.77 -26.65 12.18
CA ALA A 111 6.40 -25.52 11.33
C ALA A 111 4.97 -25.02 11.63
N CYS A 112 4.01 -25.93 11.84
CA CYS A 112 2.65 -25.54 12.25
C CYS A 112 2.64 -24.80 13.59
N ARG A 113 3.43 -25.25 14.58
CA ARG A 113 3.48 -24.62 15.92
C ARG A 113 4.19 -23.25 15.86
N PHE A 114 5.31 -23.13 15.16
CA PHE A 114 5.97 -21.83 14.95
C PHE A 114 5.11 -20.84 14.16
N TYR A 115 4.38 -21.31 13.15
CA TYR A 115 3.42 -20.49 12.43
C TYR A 115 2.23 -20.07 13.31
N GLN A 116 1.68 -20.96 14.15
CA GLN A 116 0.66 -20.61 15.15
C GLN A 116 1.15 -19.58 16.17
N ALA A 117 2.42 -19.61 16.56
CA ALA A 117 3.04 -18.60 17.40
C ALA A 117 3.16 -17.24 16.67
N LEU A 118 3.54 -17.23 15.39
CA LEU A 118 3.55 -16.01 14.56
C LEU A 118 2.18 -15.34 14.46
N MET A 119 1.08 -16.10 14.36
CA MET A 119 -0.29 -15.55 14.28
C MET A 119 -0.75 -14.78 15.52
N VAL A 120 -0.06 -14.90 16.67
CA VAL A 120 -0.40 -14.22 17.92
C VAL A 120 0.67 -13.24 18.42
N TYR A 121 1.84 -13.19 17.77
CA TYR A 121 2.97 -12.37 18.22
C TYR A 121 2.88 -10.91 17.71
N PRO A 122 3.08 -9.88 18.55
CA PRO A 122 2.86 -8.48 18.15
C PRO A 122 3.75 -7.97 17.00
N ASN A 123 4.99 -8.45 16.87
CA ASN A 123 5.94 -8.03 15.84
C ASN A 123 6.47 -9.23 15.04
N PRO A 124 5.71 -9.74 14.04
CA PRO A 124 6.07 -10.98 13.35
C PRO A 124 7.43 -10.91 12.62
N VAL A 125 7.92 -9.71 12.26
CA VAL A 125 9.22 -9.54 11.59
C VAL A 125 10.38 -9.91 12.53
N GLU A 126 10.34 -9.45 13.78
CA GLU A 126 11.32 -9.81 14.81
C GLU A 126 11.36 -11.33 15.02
N LEU A 127 10.19 -11.95 15.15
CA LEU A 127 10.06 -13.38 15.39
C LEU A 127 10.55 -14.23 14.21
N VAL A 128 10.32 -13.79 12.96
CA VAL A 128 10.93 -14.41 11.76
C VAL A 128 12.45 -14.33 11.80
N MET A 129 13.03 -13.18 12.19
CA MET A 129 14.49 -13.03 12.32
C MET A 129 15.09 -13.89 13.45
N ILE A 130 14.33 -14.21 14.49
CA ILE A 130 14.70 -15.21 15.51
C ILE A 130 14.64 -16.61 14.90
N TYR A 131 13.53 -17.00 14.27
CA TYR A 131 13.36 -18.33 13.69
C TYR A 131 14.39 -18.66 12.61
N GLN A 132 14.82 -17.68 11.81
CA GLN A 132 15.90 -17.84 10.83
C GLN A 132 17.22 -18.30 11.47
N LYS A 133 17.46 -17.95 12.74
CA LYS A 133 18.69 -18.26 13.49
C LYS A 133 18.54 -19.48 14.41
N THR A 134 17.34 -19.78 14.91
CA THR A 134 17.11 -20.82 15.92
C THR A 134 16.46 -22.09 15.40
N THR A 135 15.74 -22.05 14.27
CA THR A 135 15.04 -23.23 13.72
C THR A 135 15.82 -23.91 12.58
N PRO A 136 15.61 -25.22 12.33
CA PRO A 136 16.19 -25.89 11.17
C PRO A 136 15.72 -25.27 9.86
N GLU A 137 16.61 -25.15 8.87
CA GLU A 137 16.34 -24.50 7.58
C GLU A 137 15.06 -25.02 6.88
N GLU A 138 14.80 -26.33 6.93
CA GLU A 138 13.60 -26.94 6.33
C GLU A 138 12.30 -26.54 7.07
N VAL A 139 12.37 -26.27 8.39
CA VAL A 139 11.25 -25.76 9.18
C VAL A 139 11.02 -24.29 8.84
N PHE A 140 12.09 -23.50 8.77
CA PHE A 140 12.02 -22.08 8.41
C PHE A 140 11.44 -21.88 7.01
N LYS A 141 11.92 -22.61 6.00
CA LYS A 141 11.37 -22.61 4.63
C LYS A 141 9.87 -22.90 4.61
N LEU A 142 9.43 -23.90 5.38
CA LEU A 142 8.02 -24.30 5.44
C LEU A 142 7.14 -23.25 6.13
N VAL A 143 7.63 -22.61 7.21
CA VAL A 143 6.95 -21.46 7.85
C VAL A 143 6.84 -20.27 6.89
N MET A 144 7.91 -19.91 6.19
CA MET A 144 7.89 -18.82 5.20
C MET A 144 6.96 -19.13 4.01
N ALA A 145 6.91 -20.39 3.57
CA ALA A 145 5.96 -20.84 2.55
C ALA A 145 4.50 -20.76 3.05
N MET A 146 4.23 -21.10 4.32
CA MET A 146 2.91 -20.92 4.94
C MET A 146 2.51 -19.44 5.02
N MET A 147 3.42 -18.54 5.42
CA MET A 147 3.15 -17.09 5.40
C MET A 147 2.83 -16.58 3.98
N ALA A 148 3.63 -16.98 2.98
CA ALA A 148 3.41 -16.59 1.59
C ALA A 148 2.08 -17.14 1.01
N GLN A 149 1.68 -18.36 1.42
CA GLN A 149 0.41 -18.95 1.02
C GLN A 149 -0.80 -18.33 1.75
N GLU A 150 -0.67 -17.94 3.02
CA GLU A 150 -1.75 -17.20 3.69
C GLU A 150 -2.00 -15.84 3.03
N VAL A 151 -0.94 -15.08 2.71
CA VAL A 151 -1.09 -13.80 1.98
C VAL A 151 -1.83 -14.02 0.66
N ARG A 152 -1.46 -15.04 -0.12
CA ARG A 152 -2.15 -15.42 -1.37
C ARG A 152 -3.61 -15.83 -1.15
N LEU A 153 -3.91 -16.60 -0.10
CA LEU A 153 -5.28 -17.01 0.23
C LEU A 153 -6.14 -15.83 0.71
N LYS A 154 -5.58 -14.92 1.52
CA LYS A 154 -6.24 -13.70 1.99
C LYS A 154 -6.54 -12.77 0.82
N GLN A 155 -5.55 -12.55 -0.06
CA GLN A 155 -5.73 -11.84 -1.34
C GLN A 155 -6.71 -12.54 -2.29
N SER A 156 -6.84 -13.88 -2.27
CA SER A 156 -7.88 -14.56 -3.05
C SER A 156 -9.27 -14.24 -2.51
N ARG A 157 -9.49 -14.50 -1.21
CA ARG A 157 -10.78 -14.32 -0.51
C ARG A 157 -11.25 -12.87 -0.47
N TYR A 158 -10.33 -11.91 -0.51
CA TYR A 158 -10.63 -10.47 -0.61
C TYR A 158 -11.65 -10.18 -1.71
N TYR A 159 -11.43 -10.70 -2.93
CA TYR A 159 -12.31 -10.43 -4.07
C TYR A 159 -13.61 -11.26 -4.07
N ASP A 160 -13.76 -12.22 -3.15
CA ASP A 160 -15.00 -12.95 -2.91
C ASP A 160 -15.93 -12.18 -1.93
N ALA A 161 -15.36 -11.28 -1.11
CA ALA A 161 -16.05 -10.47 -0.11
C ALA A 161 -16.15 -8.96 -0.45
N PHE A 162 -15.28 -8.47 -1.33
CA PHE A 162 -15.18 -7.07 -1.74
C PHE A 162 -15.27 -6.92 -3.27
N PRO A 163 -16.08 -5.98 -3.81
CA PRO A 163 -16.93 -5.02 -3.11
C PRO A 163 -18.15 -5.65 -2.43
N THR A 164 -18.79 -4.91 -1.53
CA THR A 164 -20.01 -5.37 -0.86
C THR A 164 -21.19 -5.46 -1.86
N PRO A 165 -22.14 -6.41 -1.69
CA PRO A 165 -23.18 -6.66 -2.70
C PRO A 165 -24.12 -5.49 -3.01
N ASP A 166 -24.27 -4.53 -2.09
CA ASP A 166 -25.04 -3.29 -2.28
C ASP A 166 -24.44 -2.34 -3.33
N LYS A 167 -23.16 -2.52 -3.67
CA LYS A 167 -22.46 -1.76 -4.72
C LYS A 167 -22.76 -2.30 -6.12
N PHE A 168 -23.49 -3.41 -6.23
CA PHE A 168 -23.89 -4.04 -7.49
C PHE A 168 -22.73 -4.33 -8.47
N VAL A 169 -21.50 -4.44 -7.97
CA VAL A 169 -20.27 -4.70 -8.73
C VAL A 169 -19.43 -5.79 -8.07
N SER A 170 -18.56 -6.42 -8.85
CA SER A 170 -17.69 -7.52 -8.41
C SER A 170 -16.36 -7.49 -9.16
N ILE A 171 -15.24 -7.67 -8.45
CA ILE A 171 -13.90 -7.64 -9.08
C ILE A 171 -13.51 -9.05 -9.50
N ARG A 172 -13.29 -9.27 -10.80
CA ARG A 172 -13.04 -10.61 -11.35
C ARG A 172 -11.80 -10.65 -12.23
N ASP A 173 -11.14 -11.80 -12.26
CA ASP A 173 -9.97 -12.08 -13.10
C ASP A 173 -10.42 -12.46 -14.52
N LYS A 174 -10.06 -11.62 -15.51
CA LYS A 174 -10.43 -11.81 -16.92
C LYS A 174 -9.94 -13.13 -17.49
N ASN A 175 -8.79 -13.61 -16.99
CA ASN A 175 -8.18 -14.86 -17.44
C ASN A 175 -9.03 -16.10 -17.05
N LYS A 176 -9.96 -15.95 -16.11
CA LYS A 176 -10.88 -17.02 -15.64
C LYS A 176 -12.31 -16.89 -16.20
N ILE A 177 -12.65 -15.75 -16.80
CA ILE A 177 -13.97 -15.51 -17.42
C ILE A 177 -14.02 -16.08 -18.84
N ALA A 178 -12.93 -15.96 -19.60
CA ALA A 178 -12.80 -16.63 -20.89
C ALA A 178 -12.70 -18.16 -20.68
N GLY A 179 -13.51 -18.93 -21.41
CA GLY A 179 -13.46 -20.40 -21.43
C GLY A 179 -12.19 -21.01 -22.05
N ASN A 180 -11.09 -20.25 -22.11
CA ASN A 180 -9.80 -20.74 -22.54
C ASN A 180 -9.27 -21.75 -21.51
N LYS A 181 -8.98 -22.96 -21.97
CA LYS A 181 -8.09 -23.87 -21.23
C LYS A 181 -6.75 -23.15 -21.03
N PRO A 182 -6.08 -23.33 -19.88
CA PRO A 182 -4.73 -22.79 -19.72
C PRO A 182 -3.83 -23.27 -20.86
N LYS A 183 -3.03 -22.36 -21.43
CA LYS A 183 -1.91 -22.74 -22.29
C LYS A 183 -1.00 -23.70 -21.49
N LYS A 184 -0.31 -24.61 -22.19
CA LYS A 184 0.57 -25.60 -21.55
C LYS A 184 1.57 -24.91 -20.61
N ALA A 185 1.83 -25.52 -19.45
CA ALA A 185 2.76 -25.05 -18.44
C ALA A 185 4.22 -25.30 -18.83
N GLU A 186 4.64 -24.78 -19.99
CA GLU A 186 6.02 -24.85 -20.48
C GLU A 186 6.75 -23.49 -20.27
N ASP A 187 6.01 -22.37 -20.18
CA ASP A 187 6.48 -21.10 -19.61
C ASP A 187 5.79 -20.84 -18.25
N LYS A 188 6.56 -20.89 -17.16
CA LYS A 188 6.10 -20.50 -15.80
C LYS A 188 6.32 -19.00 -15.53
N GLU A 189 5.85 -18.14 -16.42
CA GLU A 189 5.71 -16.72 -16.07
C GLU A 189 4.61 -16.59 -15.00
N VAL A 190 4.85 -15.79 -13.96
CA VAL A 190 3.86 -15.55 -12.89
C VAL A 190 2.80 -14.59 -13.43
N VAL A 191 1.83 -15.13 -14.16
CA VAL A 191 0.74 -14.36 -14.79
C VAL A 191 0.00 -13.55 -13.73
N THR A 192 0.25 -12.24 -13.71
CA THR A 192 -0.42 -11.32 -12.80
C THR A 192 -1.93 -11.31 -13.13
N PRO A 193 -2.81 -11.44 -12.12
CA PRO A 193 -4.24 -11.63 -12.37
C PRO A 193 -4.84 -10.36 -12.98
N ASN A 194 -5.27 -10.44 -14.25
CA ASN A 194 -5.78 -9.31 -15.00
C ASN A 194 -7.21 -8.98 -14.57
N ARG A 195 -7.34 -8.39 -13.39
CA ARG A 195 -8.62 -8.06 -12.76
C ARG A 195 -9.26 -6.82 -13.38
N GLY A 196 -10.58 -6.84 -13.46
CA GLY A 196 -11.44 -5.69 -13.77
C GLY A 196 -12.71 -5.71 -12.92
N LEU A 197 -13.50 -4.64 -12.96
CA LEU A 197 -14.74 -4.48 -12.21
C LEU A 197 -15.95 -4.81 -13.11
N PHE A 198 -16.85 -5.69 -12.65
CA PHE A 198 -17.97 -6.20 -13.43
C PHE A 198 -19.32 -5.97 -12.75
N ALA A 199 -20.32 -5.53 -13.53
CA ALA A 199 -21.69 -5.29 -13.07
C ALA A 199 -22.40 -6.60 -12.68
N THR A 200 -23.10 -6.65 -11.54
CA THR A 200 -23.82 -7.85 -11.06
C THR A 200 -25.30 -7.89 -11.46
N LYS A 201 -25.85 -6.74 -11.89
CA LYS A 201 -27.14 -6.57 -12.58
C LYS A 201 -26.93 -5.78 -13.88
N SER A 202 -27.96 -5.67 -14.72
CA SER A 202 -27.97 -4.70 -15.82
C SER A 202 -28.35 -3.31 -15.30
N PHE A 203 -27.94 -2.28 -16.04
CA PHE A 203 -28.19 -0.86 -15.77
C PHE A 203 -28.64 -0.15 -17.05
N GLU A 204 -29.54 0.82 -16.92
CA GLU A 204 -29.91 1.70 -18.03
C GLU A 204 -28.89 2.84 -18.21
N ALA A 205 -28.98 3.60 -19.31
CA ALA A 205 -28.10 4.74 -19.56
C ALA A 205 -28.38 5.90 -18.58
N GLY A 206 -27.33 6.43 -17.96
CA GLY A 206 -27.41 7.51 -16.98
C GLY A 206 -27.73 7.08 -15.54
N GLU A 207 -27.88 5.78 -15.28
CA GLU A 207 -28.08 5.22 -13.93
C GLU A 207 -26.78 5.29 -13.10
N ILE A 208 -26.90 5.52 -11.80
CA ILE A 208 -25.77 5.40 -10.86
C ILE A 208 -25.59 3.92 -10.49
N VAL A 209 -24.40 3.39 -10.75
CA VAL A 209 -24.02 2.01 -10.45
C VAL A 209 -23.83 1.82 -8.95
N TYR A 210 -22.98 2.67 -8.36
CA TYR A 210 -22.75 2.78 -6.93
C TYR A 210 -22.16 4.15 -6.58
N GLU A 211 -22.17 4.44 -5.28
CA GLU A 211 -21.50 5.59 -4.67
C GLU A 211 -20.47 5.11 -3.63
N GLU A 212 -19.36 5.84 -3.51
CA GLU A 212 -18.22 5.52 -2.65
C GLU A 212 -17.62 6.81 -2.07
N ASP A 213 -17.29 6.78 -0.78
CA ASP A 213 -16.68 7.92 -0.07
C ASP A 213 -15.15 7.86 -0.24
N ALA A 214 -14.47 9.02 -0.29
CA ALA A 214 -13.01 9.05 -0.41
C ALA A 214 -12.30 8.41 0.79
N VAL A 215 -11.24 7.65 0.51
CA VAL A 215 -10.28 7.15 1.51
C VAL A 215 -9.41 8.29 2.04
N VAL A 216 -9.01 9.15 1.11
CA VAL A 216 -8.22 10.35 1.33
C VAL A 216 -8.37 11.27 0.12
N SER A 217 -8.38 12.58 0.36
CA SER A 217 -8.57 13.61 -0.66
C SER A 217 -7.76 14.88 -0.35
N THR A 218 -7.45 15.70 -1.36
CA THR A 218 -6.86 17.03 -1.17
C THR A 218 -7.18 18.00 -2.29
N LEU A 219 -7.22 19.30 -1.97
CA LEU A 219 -7.44 20.39 -2.92
C LEU A 219 -6.19 20.64 -3.78
N LEU A 220 -6.38 20.92 -5.08
CA LEU A 220 -5.32 21.48 -5.93
C LEU A 220 -4.89 22.85 -5.40
N PRO A 221 -3.64 23.30 -5.60
CA PRO A 221 -3.18 24.60 -5.10
C PRO A 221 -4.07 25.79 -5.55
N CYS A 222 -4.55 25.78 -6.79
CA CYS A 222 -5.45 26.81 -7.32
C CYS A 222 -6.86 26.84 -6.69
N ALA A 223 -7.26 25.76 -6.01
CA ALA A 223 -8.50 25.64 -5.25
C ALA A 223 -8.33 25.92 -3.75
N GLN A 224 -7.10 26.12 -3.26
CA GLN A 224 -6.81 26.52 -1.87
C GLN A 224 -7.02 28.04 -1.67
N ASN A 225 -8.18 28.54 -2.12
CA ASN A 225 -8.55 29.95 -2.17
C ASN A 225 -9.67 30.33 -1.18
N GLY A 226 -9.89 29.48 -0.17
CA GLY A 226 -10.97 29.60 0.82
C GLY A 226 -12.37 29.22 0.32
N GLN A 227 -12.62 29.14 -1.00
CA GLN A 227 -13.94 28.81 -1.55
C GLN A 227 -14.31 27.31 -1.49
N PHE A 228 -13.43 26.44 -1.02
CA PHE A 228 -13.64 24.99 -1.00
C PHE A 228 -13.21 24.38 0.34
N CYS A 229 -13.93 23.34 0.77
CA CYS A 229 -13.69 22.66 2.04
C CYS A 229 -12.37 21.88 2.01
N TYR A 230 -11.47 22.16 2.96
CA TYR A 230 -10.16 21.50 3.10
C TYR A 230 -10.24 20.03 3.55
N HIS A 231 -11.47 19.54 3.76
CA HIS A 231 -11.80 18.15 4.07
C HIS A 231 -12.50 17.48 2.88
N CYS A 232 -13.78 17.77 2.65
CA CYS A 232 -14.61 17.09 1.65
C CYS A 232 -14.69 17.79 0.28
N LEU A 233 -13.74 18.68 -0.01
CA LEU A 233 -13.59 19.47 -1.26
C LEU A 233 -14.79 20.34 -1.67
N LYS A 234 -15.90 20.31 -0.92
CA LYS A 234 -17.17 20.99 -1.20
C LYS A 234 -17.03 22.49 -1.38
N HIS A 235 -17.67 23.04 -2.40
CA HIS A 235 -17.75 24.50 -2.60
C HIS A 235 -18.51 25.20 -1.47
N ILE A 236 -17.98 26.36 -1.05
CA ILE A 236 -18.49 27.20 0.04
C ILE A 236 -18.71 28.61 -0.53
N PRO A 237 -19.93 28.95 -1.00
CA PRO A 237 -20.20 30.22 -1.67
C PRO A 237 -19.87 31.47 -0.83
N GLU A 238 -20.12 31.40 0.47
CA GLU A 238 -20.03 32.52 1.42
C GLU A 238 -18.61 32.82 1.93
N ALA A 239 -17.60 32.01 1.58
CA ALA A 239 -16.24 32.18 2.09
C ALA A 239 -15.47 33.34 1.43
N LYS A 240 -15.95 33.86 0.30
CA LYS A 240 -15.20 34.77 -0.57
C LYS A 240 -14.93 36.14 0.06
N ASP A 241 -15.85 36.63 0.89
CA ASP A 241 -15.73 37.92 1.56
C ASP A 241 -14.71 37.88 2.72
N ARG A 242 -14.56 36.73 3.38
CA ARG A 242 -13.64 36.52 4.52
C ARG A 242 -12.20 36.18 4.13
N ALA A 243 -11.99 35.54 2.98
CA ALA A 243 -10.63 35.25 2.51
C ALA A 243 -9.83 36.55 2.27
N ALA A 244 -10.50 37.61 1.80
CA ALA A 244 -9.91 38.94 1.64
C ALA A 244 -9.55 39.60 2.98
N GLU A 245 -10.37 39.42 4.02
CA GLU A 245 -10.07 39.91 5.37
C GLU A 245 -8.85 39.19 5.98
N ALA A 246 -8.81 37.86 5.89
CA ALA A 246 -7.72 37.05 6.44
C ALA A 246 -6.36 37.27 5.75
N GLN A 247 -6.33 37.54 4.44
CA GLN A 247 -5.08 37.89 3.75
C GLN A 247 -4.49 39.20 4.29
N VAL A 248 -5.31 40.23 4.49
CA VAL A 248 -4.88 41.51 5.07
C VAL A 248 -4.35 41.33 6.50
N GLU A 249 -4.98 40.49 7.33
CA GLU A 249 -4.45 40.18 8.67
C GLU A 249 -3.09 39.47 8.60
N SER A 250 -2.88 38.58 7.64
CA SER A 250 -1.59 37.87 7.48
C SER A 250 -0.44 38.79 7.04
N GLU A 251 -0.69 39.75 6.14
CA GLU A 251 0.31 40.74 5.69
C GLU A 251 0.70 41.69 6.84
N VAL A 252 -0.29 42.15 7.62
CA VAL A 252 -0.09 43.01 8.81
C VAL A 252 0.71 42.31 9.92
N ILE A 253 0.67 40.97 10.00
CA ILE A 253 1.55 40.20 10.90
C ILE A 253 2.99 40.19 10.38
N THR A 254 3.21 40.04 9.07
CA THR A 254 4.57 40.08 8.49
C THR A 254 5.24 41.44 8.55
N GLU A 255 4.50 42.56 8.41
CA GLU A 255 5.08 43.90 8.59
C GLU A 255 5.50 44.15 10.05
N LYS A 256 4.68 43.74 11.03
CA LYS A 256 5.02 43.91 12.47
C LYS A 256 6.23 43.10 12.91
N ALA A 257 6.53 41.99 12.25
CA ALA A 257 7.75 41.22 12.51
C ALA A 257 9.04 41.91 11.99
N ALA A 258 8.93 42.98 11.22
CA ALA A 258 10.06 43.70 10.63
C ALA A 258 10.47 45.00 11.36
N GLU A 259 9.71 45.46 12.35
CA GLU A 259 9.96 46.76 13.02
C GLU A 259 10.67 46.69 14.39
N GLU A 260 10.97 45.50 14.95
CA GLU A 260 11.78 45.42 16.18
C GLU A 260 13.31 45.49 15.89
N PRO A 261 14.04 46.49 16.44
CA PRO A 261 15.43 46.73 16.07
C PRO A 261 16.42 45.84 16.85
N VAL A 262 17.07 44.93 16.15
CA VAL A 262 18.20 44.14 16.67
C VAL A 262 19.32 45.06 17.19
N LYS A 263 19.82 44.75 18.39
CA LYS A 263 21.07 45.28 18.94
C LYS A 263 21.96 44.14 19.44
N ASP A 264 23.23 44.46 19.61
CA ASP A 264 24.27 43.63 20.22
C ASP A 264 24.62 42.34 19.45
N ALA A 265 24.78 42.50 18.12
CA ALA A 265 25.47 41.52 17.27
C ALA A 265 26.97 41.88 17.12
N ASP A 266 27.76 41.73 18.19
CA ASP A 266 29.22 42.01 18.14
C ASP A 266 30.09 41.26 19.17
N LYS A 267 29.93 39.91 19.27
CA LYS A 267 30.98 38.98 19.75
C LYS A 267 30.68 37.50 19.43
N ALA A 268 30.83 37.08 18.17
CA ALA A 268 30.72 35.66 17.77
C ALA A 268 31.49 35.33 16.48
N LYS A 269 32.81 35.57 16.47
CA LYS A 269 33.73 35.14 15.38
C LYS A 269 35.14 34.84 15.89
N GLU A 270 35.23 33.81 16.71
CA GLU A 270 36.42 33.00 17.03
C GLU A 270 35.87 31.70 17.67
N GLU A 271 36.64 30.61 17.67
CA GLU A 271 36.25 29.28 18.21
C GLU A 271 35.13 28.54 17.42
N GLU A 272 35.34 28.36 16.11
CA GLU A 272 35.23 27.01 15.52
C GLU A 272 36.65 26.40 15.48
N VAL A 273 36.74 25.06 15.57
CA VAL A 273 37.95 24.21 15.76
C VAL A 273 38.27 23.89 17.24
N GLU A 274 38.62 22.63 17.48
CA GLU A 274 38.88 21.94 18.77
C GLU A 274 37.68 21.64 19.69
N GLU A 275 36.93 20.55 19.41
CA GLU A 275 36.63 19.56 20.49
C GLU A 275 36.39 18.09 20.04
N GLU A 276 36.90 17.65 18.88
CA GLU A 276 37.16 16.21 18.67
C GLU A 276 38.45 15.80 19.41
N LYS A 277 38.39 15.63 20.74
CA LYS A 277 39.29 14.80 21.60
C LYS A 277 39.00 14.95 23.10
N ALA A 278 38.08 14.14 23.65
CA ALA A 278 37.90 13.97 25.09
C ALA A 278 37.26 12.63 25.49
N SER A 279 37.79 11.51 25.00
CA SER A 279 37.44 10.15 25.46
C SER A 279 38.55 9.59 26.35
N GLU A 280 38.17 8.87 27.42
CA GLU A 280 39.05 8.21 28.42
C GLU A 280 39.76 9.23 29.36
N GLU A 281 39.66 9.18 30.71
CA GLU A 281 39.03 8.28 31.69
C GLU A 281 38.37 9.12 32.86
N LYS A 282 38.13 8.75 34.14
CA LYS A 282 38.42 7.55 34.97
C LYS A 282 37.51 7.43 36.22
N THR A 283 36.96 6.23 36.43
CA THR A 283 36.64 5.49 37.69
C THR A 283 36.13 6.16 39.00
N ASP A 284 35.07 5.55 39.54
CA ASP A 284 34.77 5.29 40.99
C ASP A 284 34.51 6.45 41.97
N ALA A 285 33.65 6.38 43.00
CA ALA A 285 32.48 5.56 43.39
C ALA A 285 31.89 6.19 44.70
N VAL A 286 30.84 5.75 45.44
CA VAL A 286 29.97 4.55 45.49
C VAL A 286 28.60 4.95 46.12
N ALA A 287 27.53 4.17 45.89
CA ALA A 287 26.28 4.09 46.69
C ALA A 287 25.36 5.35 46.71
N ASP A 288 24.10 5.31 47.13
CA ASP A 288 23.25 4.20 47.63
C ASP A 288 21.79 4.38 47.15
N ALA A 289 20.90 3.41 47.40
CA ALA A 289 19.49 3.47 46.99
C ALA A 289 18.53 3.65 48.17
N GLU A 290 17.50 4.48 48.02
CA GLU A 290 16.22 4.30 48.73
C GLU A 290 15.06 5.00 47.98
N ALA A 291 13.82 4.66 48.33
CA ALA A 291 12.61 5.06 47.61
C ALA A 291 11.67 5.88 48.50
N GLU A 292 10.85 6.76 47.92
CA GLU A 292 9.72 7.35 48.63
C GLU A 292 8.50 7.52 47.74
N THR A 293 7.36 6.98 48.18
CA THR A 293 6.05 7.09 47.54
C THR A 293 5.23 8.18 48.22
N ALA A 294 4.79 9.20 47.47
CA ALA A 294 3.89 10.24 47.98
C ALA A 294 2.44 9.98 47.54
N ALA A 295 1.53 9.81 48.50
CA ALA A 295 0.09 9.65 48.27
C ALA A 295 -0.70 10.79 48.95
N ILE A 296 -1.76 11.25 48.28
CA ILE A 296 -2.78 12.18 48.80
C ILE A 296 -4.13 11.83 48.14
N PRO A 297 -5.29 12.13 48.75
CA PRO A 297 -6.04 11.04 49.37
C PRO A 297 -7.49 10.89 48.84
N ALA A 298 -8.13 9.79 49.24
CA ALA A 298 -9.56 9.58 49.06
C ALA A 298 -10.41 10.47 49.99
N ALA A 299 -11.69 10.62 49.65
CA ALA A 299 -12.73 11.14 50.53
C ALA A 299 -13.98 10.26 50.41
N ASP A 300 -14.43 9.70 51.54
CA ASP A 300 -15.64 8.87 51.64
C ASP A 300 -16.91 9.72 51.65
N ILE A 301 -18.02 9.23 51.06
CA ILE A 301 -19.34 9.17 51.74
C ILE A 301 -20.13 7.92 51.25
N ASP A 302 -20.27 6.98 52.17
CA ASP A 302 -21.41 6.10 52.58
C ASP A 302 -22.68 5.85 51.70
N GLU A 303 -23.44 4.82 52.09
CA GLU A 303 -24.37 4.04 51.24
C GLU A 303 -25.90 4.33 51.34
N THR A 304 -26.64 3.74 50.38
CA THR A 304 -28.07 3.28 50.43
C THR A 304 -29.24 4.28 50.43
N LYS A 305 -30.21 4.03 49.51
CA LYS A 305 -31.64 3.94 49.84
C LYS A 305 -32.52 3.31 48.75
N GLU A 306 -33.67 2.80 49.18
CA GLU A 306 -34.71 2.09 48.42
C GLU A 306 -36.11 2.70 48.75
N VAL A 307 -37.22 2.41 48.04
CA VAL A 307 -37.38 1.56 46.84
C VAL A 307 -37.66 2.44 45.60
N GLU A 308 -38.76 2.47 44.82
CA GLU A 308 -40.07 1.78 44.71
C GLU A 308 -40.45 1.67 43.20
N GLU A 309 -41.07 0.56 42.76
CA GLU A 309 -41.65 0.40 41.41
C GLU A 309 -43.19 0.50 41.47
N GLU A 310 -43.81 1.18 40.49
CA GLU A 310 -45.16 0.86 39.98
C GLU A 310 -45.21 1.13 38.46
N GLY A 311 -46.08 0.42 37.74
CA GLY A 311 -46.30 0.63 36.30
C GLY A 311 -47.40 -0.26 35.71
N GLU A 312 -47.92 0.12 34.55
CA GLU A 312 -48.93 -0.60 33.72
C GLU A 312 -48.49 -0.46 32.24
N GLU A 313 -48.38 -1.56 31.47
CA GLU A 313 -49.34 -2.08 30.46
C GLU A 313 -49.63 -1.12 29.27
N GLU A 314 -49.77 -1.54 28.00
CA GLU A 314 -50.19 -2.83 27.42
C GLU A 314 -49.34 -3.33 26.19
N LYS A 315 -49.73 -4.49 25.65
CA LYS A 315 -49.45 -5.06 24.31
C LYS A 315 -50.82 -5.37 23.64
N PRO A 316 -50.96 -5.76 22.33
CA PRO A 316 -49.95 -6.09 21.30
C PRO A 316 -50.19 -5.56 19.86
N LYS A 317 -49.19 -5.73 18.98
CA LYS A 317 -49.23 -6.09 17.53
C LYS A 317 -50.44 -5.70 16.66
N THR A 318 -50.19 -5.00 15.55
CA THR A 318 -50.22 -5.48 14.12
C THR A 318 -50.47 -4.31 13.16
N TYR A 319 -49.76 -4.26 12.03
CA TYR A 319 -50.19 -3.48 10.85
C TYR A 319 -49.84 -4.20 9.54
N ALA A 320 -50.69 -3.99 8.54
CA ALA A 320 -50.54 -4.45 7.16
C ALA A 320 -50.43 -3.24 6.20
N GLU A 321 -50.51 -3.50 4.90
CA GLU A 321 -50.01 -2.65 3.82
C GLU A 321 -50.66 -1.25 3.67
N ALA A 322 -49.80 -0.29 3.29
CA ALA A 322 -49.99 0.77 2.30
C ALA A 322 -51.25 1.68 2.31
N ALA A 323 -51.01 2.97 2.56
CA ALA A 323 -51.70 4.08 1.89
C ALA A 323 -50.74 5.28 1.73
N SER A 324 -50.87 6.04 0.65
CA SER A 324 -50.01 7.19 0.31
C SER A 324 -50.64 8.54 0.69
N THR A 325 -49.84 9.45 1.24
CA THR A 325 -50.17 10.88 1.35
C THR A 325 -48.96 11.75 1.00
N GLU A 326 -49.22 12.96 0.49
CA GLU A 326 -48.25 13.85 -0.15
C GLU A 326 -47.26 14.52 0.82
N PRO A 327 -46.07 14.96 0.36
CA PRO A 327 -45.04 15.55 1.22
C PRO A 327 -45.39 16.96 1.68
N THR A 328 -45.15 17.26 2.96
CA THR A 328 -45.15 18.62 3.49
C THR A 328 -43.95 19.43 2.99
N PRO A 329 -44.08 20.75 2.78
CA PRO A 329 -43.10 21.55 2.05
C PRO A 329 -41.76 21.74 2.77
N GLU A 330 -40.75 22.07 1.97
CA GLU A 330 -39.35 22.22 2.34
C GLU A 330 -39.13 23.27 3.44
N VAL A 331 -38.43 22.89 4.52
CA VAL A 331 -37.84 23.86 5.44
C VAL A 331 -36.54 24.35 4.81
N SER A 332 -36.62 25.53 4.17
CA SER A 332 -35.52 26.23 3.49
C SER A 332 -34.21 26.15 4.30
N ALA A 333 -33.19 25.52 3.71
CA ALA A 333 -31.86 25.43 4.29
C ALA A 333 -31.22 26.83 4.36
N LYS A 334 -30.96 27.31 5.57
CA LYS A 334 -30.06 28.44 5.80
C LYS A 334 -28.62 27.94 5.65
N GLY A 335 -27.78 28.70 4.94
CA GLY A 335 -26.35 28.43 4.82
C GLY A 335 -25.69 28.32 6.19
N SER A 336 -24.86 27.29 6.38
CA SER A 336 -23.91 27.23 7.49
C SER A 336 -22.67 28.02 7.09
N ALA A 337 -22.46 29.16 7.76
CA ALA A 337 -21.34 30.05 7.48
C ALA A 337 -19.98 29.32 7.51
N ALA A 338 -19.07 29.73 6.63
CA ALA A 338 -17.74 29.15 6.51
C ALA A 338 -16.95 29.23 7.82
N LEU A 339 -16.36 28.10 8.23
CA LEU A 339 -15.52 27.97 9.42
C LEU A 339 -14.06 27.85 9.00
N SER A 340 -13.16 28.68 9.53
CA SER A 340 -11.71 28.52 9.34
C SER A 340 -11.09 27.69 10.47
N CYS A 341 -9.84 27.27 10.28
CA CYS A 341 -9.01 26.76 11.37
C CYS A 341 -8.62 27.89 12.33
N ASP A 342 -8.80 27.68 13.63
CA ASP A 342 -8.49 28.67 14.68
C ASP A 342 -6.97 28.94 14.87
N LYS A 343 -6.09 28.19 14.17
CA LYS A 343 -4.62 28.26 14.31
C LYS A 343 -3.88 28.83 13.09
N CYS A 344 -4.28 28.45 11.87
CA CYS A 344 -3.66 28.95 10.63
C CYS A 344 -4.56 29.88 9.82
N HIS A 345 -5.87 29.85 10.04
CA HIS A 345 -6.92 30.55 9.28
C HIS A 345 -7.01 30.24 7.76
N GLU A 346 -5.95 29.71 7.14
CA GLU A 346 -5.87 29.26 5.73
C GLU A 346 -6.86 28.14 5.38
N ALA A 347 -7.03 27.14 6.27
CA ALA A 347 -7.89 25.98 6.01
C ALA A 347 -9.36 26.29 6.36
N VAL A 348 -10.26 26.15 5.39
CA VAL A 348 -11.70 26.45 5.52
C VAL A 348 -12.54 25.19 5.41
N TYR A 349 -13.64 25.12 6.17
CA TYR A 349 -14.51 23.96 6.34
C TYR A 349 -15.99 24.34 6.19
N CYS A 350 -16.77 23.48 5.54
CA CYS A 350 -18.20 23.72 5.30
C CYS A 350 -19.11 23.37 6.50
N SER A 351 -18.58 22.72 7.54
CA SER A 351 -19.29 22.36 8.76
C SER A 351 -18.32 22.08 9.90
N GLU A 352 -18.79 22.16 11.15
CA GLU A 352 -17.98 21.82 12.33
C GLU A 352 -17.53 20.35 12.30
N LYS A 353 -18.38 19.44 11.79
CA LYS A 353 -18.00 18.05 11.57
C LYS A 353 -16.76 17.95 10.67
N CYS A 354 -16.77 18.61 9.51
CA CYS A 354 -15.63 18.59 8.59
C CYS A 354 -14.37 19.24 9.18
N ARG A 355 -14.52 20.21 10.10
CA ARG A 355 -13.41 20.83 10.84
C ARG A 355 -12.80 19.85 11.86
N GLN A 356 -13.65 19.16 12.62
CA GLN A 356 -13.25 18.19 13.64
C GLN A 356 -12.68 16.91 13.03
N ASP A 357 -13.36 16.29 12.06
CA ASP A 357 -12.88 15.08 11.37
C ASP A 357 -11.53 15.33 10.66
N ALA A 358 -11.34 16.54 10.10
CA ALA A 358 -10.04 16.94 9.57
C ALA A 358 -8.99 17.12 10.68
N TYR A 359 -9.32 17.78 11.79
CA TYR A 359 -8.38 17.98 12.90
C TYR A 359 -7.89 16.66 13.51
N ASP A 360 -8.83 15.80 13.91
CA ASP A 360 -8.55 14.49 14.50
C ASP A 360 -7.81 13.58 13.51
N GLY A 361 -8.25 13.56 12.26
CA GLY A 361 -7.64 12.75 11.21
C GLY A 361 -6.22 13.17 10.84
N TYR A 362 -5.96 14.44 10.56
CA TYR A 362 -4.67 14.86 9.97
C TYR A 362 -4.24 16.32 10.21
N HIS A 363 -5.19 17.24 10.29
CA HIS A 363 -4.89 18.67 10.34
C HIS A 363 -4.24 19.08 11.68
N GLN A 364 -4.37 18.29 12.76
CA GLN A 364 -3.62 18.52 13.99
C GLN A 364 -2.09 18.55 13.79
N PHE A 365 -1.56 17.77 12.84
CA PHE A 365 -0.12 17.73 12.50
C PHE A 365 0.22 18.35 11.14
N LEU A 366 -0.75 18.49 10.22
CA LEU A 366 -0.59 19.20 8.94
C LEU A 366 -0.93 20.71 8.99
N CYS A 367 -1.29 21.28 10.14
CA CYS A 367 -1.64 22.70 10.23
C CYS A 367 -0.42 23.62 10.01
N PRO A 368 -0.43 24.53 9.01
CA PRO A 368 0.71 25.42 8.70
C PRO A 368 1.08 26.44 9.80
N SER A 369 0.34 26.49 10.91
CA SER A 369 0.76 27.21 12.13
C SER A 369 1.95 26.55 12.83
N SER A 370 2.25 25.28 12.54
CA SER A 370 3.47 24.59 12.97
C SER A 370 4.59 24.85 11.95
N PRO A 371 5.77 25.35 12.37
CA PRO A 371 6.90 25.59 11.46
C PRO A 371 7.29 24.35 10.64
N SER A 372 7.32 23.17 11.25
CA SER A 372 7.66 21.91 10.58
C SER A 372 6.61 21.48 9.55
N ALA A 373 5.33 21.71 9.83
CA ALA A 373 4.24 21.43 8.88
C ALA A 373 4.22 22.42 7.71
N ARG A 374 4.58 23.69 7.97
CA ARG A 374 4.77 24.71 6.93
C ARG A 374 5.98 24.40 6.05
N GLU A 375 7.09 23.96 6.63
CA GLU A 375 8.28 23.50 5.88
C GLU A 375 7.94 22.28 5.01
N PHE A 376 7.24 21.27 5.55
CA PHE A 376 6.75 20.12 4.77
C PHE A 376 5.86 20.57 3.61
N THR A 377 4.89 21.47 3.85
CA THR A 377 3.99 21.99 2.81
C THR A 377 4.76 22.72 1.71
N LEU A 378 5.75 23.55 2.07
CA LEU A 378 6.61 24.24 1.11
C LEU A 378 7.49 23.29 0.30
N LEU A 379 8.01 22.20 0.89
CA LEU A 379 8.78 21.18 0.17
C LEU A 379 7.93 20.41 -0.84
N VAL A 380 6.68 20.10 -0.49
CA VAL A 380 5.72 19.42 -1.37
C VAL A 380 5.27 20.34 -2.51
N GLN A 381 5.06 21.63 -2.23
CA GLN A 381 4.85 22.65 -3.28
C GLN A 381 6.06 22.79 -4.22
N GLN A 382 7.29 22.84 -3.68
CA GLN A 382 8.53 22.95 -4.46
C GLN A 382 8.84 21.73 -5.33
N SER A 383 8.29 20.56 -5.00
CA SER A 383 8.39 19.35 -5.83
C SER A 383 7.29 19.25 -6.88
N HIS A 384 6.30 20.17 -6.85
CA HIS A 384 5.10 20.09 -7.69
C HIS A 384 4.34 18.77 -7.50
N GLU A 385 4.16 18.34 -6.25
CA GLU A 385 3.46 17.11 -5.88
C GLU A 385 2.32 17.39 -4.89
N LEU A 386 1.35 16.46 -4.80
CA LEU A 386 0.26 16.42 -3.82
C LEU A 386 0.15 15.04 -3.16
N VAL A 387 0.63 13.99 -3.82
CA VAL A 387 0.67 12.63 -3.31
C VAL A 387 1.35 12.52 -1.94
N PRO A 388 2.44 13.25 -1.60
CA PRO A 388 2.95 13.28 -0.23
C PRO A 388 1.95 13.78 0.83
N ILE A 389 1.08 14.74 0.49
CA ILE A 389 0.00 15.21 1.38
C ILE A 389 -1.10 14.15 1.48
N LEU A 390 -1.43 13.44 0.39
CA LEU A 390 -2.33 12.30 0.44
C LEU A 390 -1.79 11.16 1.32
N ILE A 391 -0.48 10.86 1.26
CA ILE A 391 0.17 9.86 2.13
C ILE A 391 0.08 10.29 3.61
N ALA A 392 0.38 11.56 3.91
CA ALA A 392 0.31 12.09 5.27
C ALA A 392 -1.11 12.04 5.85
N LYS A 393 -2.11 12.48 5.06
CA LYS A 393 -3.53 12.39 5.41
C LYS A 393 -3.98 10.94 5.59
N PHE A 394 -3.55 10.04 4.70
CA PHE A 394 -3.90 8.62 4.75
C PHE A 394 -3.43 7.95 6.06
N PHE A 395 -2.18 8.16 6.46
CA PHE A 395 -1.68 7.58 7.72
C PHE A 395 -2.41 8.13 8.95
N GLY A 396 -2.70 9.43 8.96
CA GLY A 396 -3.51 10.04 10.02
C GLY A 396 -4.92 9.44 10.11
N LEU A 397 -5.64 9.39 8.98
CA LEU A 397 -6.99 8.82 8.89
C LEU A 397 -7.03 7.32 9.23
N LEU A 398 -6.00 6.55 8.88
CA LEU A 398 -5.90 5.13 9.25
C LEU A 398 -5.78 4.96 10.77
N VAL A 399 -4.96 5.79 11.42
CA VAL A 399 -4.72 5.76 12.87
C VAL A 399 -5.93 6.26 13.65
N ASP A 400 -6.57 7.35 13.20
CA ASP A 400 -7.84 7.84 13.75
C ASP A 400 -8.95 6.77 13.64
N ARG A 401 -9.07 6.11 12.48
CA ARG A 401 -10.07 5.07 12.24
C ARG A 401 -9.87 3.86 13.16
N GLU A 402 -8.64 3.44 13.42
CA GLU A 402 -8.38 2.32 14.34
C GLU A 402 -8.59 2.73 15.81
N LYS A 403 -8.12 3.92 16.25
CA LYS A 403 -8.45 4.49 17.58
C LYS A 403 -9.97 4.54 17.81
N LYS A 404 -10.74 4.97 16.80
CA LYS A 404 -12.22 5.01 16.85
C LYS A 404 -12.86 3.61 16.91
N LYS A 405 -12.30 2.58 16.26
CA LYS A 405 -12.73 1.17 16.41
C LYS A 405 -12.41 0.62 17.80
N GLU A 406 -11.22 0.88 18.33
CA GLU A 406 -10.81 0.43 19.67
C GLU A 406 -11.71 1.04 20.75
N LEU A 407 -11.98 2.35 20.65
CA LEU A 407 -12.93 3.04 21.52
C LEU A 407 -14.35 2.45 21.41
N ALA A 408 -14.86 2.21 20.19
CA ALA A 408 -16.17 1.59 19.99
C ALA A 408 -16.24 0.17 20.58
N ARG A 409 -15.14 -0.61 20.50
CA ARG A 409 -15.02 -1.93 21.12
C ARG A 409 -15.01 -1.85 22.65
N ALA A 410 -14.24 -0.93 23.21
CA ALA A 410 -14.14 -0.70 24.66
C ALA A 410 -15.47 -0.21 25.28
N LEU A 411 -16.24 0.58 24.53
CA LEU A 411 -17.58 1.05 24.95
C LEU A 411 -18.71 0.03 24.68
N GLY A 412 -18.43 -1.10 24.02
CA GLY A 412 -19.45 -2.09 23.66
C GLY A 412 -20.42 -1.63 22.57
N VAL A 413 -20.09 -0.57 21.81
CA VAL A 413 -20.93 0.02 20.73
C VAL A 413 -20.40 -0.36 19.34
N ALA A 414 -19.39 -1.23 19.25
CA ALA A 414 -18.94 -1.80 17.99
C ALA A 414 -20.09 -2.57 17.30
N LYS A 415 -20.39 -2.20 16.06
CA LYS A 415 -21.34 -2.94 15.22
C LYS A 415 -20.79 -4.32 14.87
N GLU A 416 -21.68 -5.26 14.56
CA GLU A 416 -21.30 -6.52 13.89
C GLU A 416 -20.55 -6.18 12.60
N THR A 417 -19.34 -6.73 12.45
CA THR A 417 -18.50 -6.52 11.27
C THR A 417 -18.98 -7.39 10.11
N THR A 418 -19.19 -6.78 8.94
CA THR A 418 -19.43 -7.55 7.71
C THR A 418 -18.17 -8.30 7.27
N GLU A 419 -18.30 -9.26 6.35
CA GLU A 419 -17.14 -9.92 5.74
C GLU A 419 -16.18 -8.93 5.04
N ALA A 420 -16.66 -7.76 4.61
CA ALA A 420 -15.81 -6.70 4.06
C ALA A 420 -15.09 -5.89 5.15
N ASP A 421 -15.74 -5.61 6.28
CA ASP A 421 -15.13 -4.90 7.44
C ASP A 421 -13.98 -5.67 8.10
N LYS A 422 -13.78 -6.95 7.75
CA LYS A 422 -12.64 -7.77 8.17
C LYS A 422 -11.32 -7.34 7.52
N TYR A 423 -11.36 -6.64 6.40
CA TYR A 423 -10.17 -6.17 5.69
C TYR A 423 -9.78 -4.77 6.15
N THR A 424 -8.48 -4.55 6.33
CA THR A 424 -7.96 -3.22 6.71
C THR A 424 -7.87 -2.31 5.49
N THR A 425 -7.94 -0.98 5.67
CA THR A 425 -7.73 -0.01 4.57
C THR A 425 -6.39 -0.26 3.84
N TRP A 426 -5.38 -0.75 4.57
CA TRP A 426 -4.09 -1.16 4.03
C TRP A 426 -4.18 -2.39 3.11
N GLU A 427 -4.94 -3.41 3.48
CA GLU A 427 -5.14 -4.62 2.64
C GLU A 427 -5.90 -4.30 1.34
N HIS A 428 -6.83 -3.34 1.38
CA HIS A 428 -7.43 -2.81 0.15
C HIS A 428 -6.39 -2.09 -0.73
N LEU A 429 -5.49 -1.28 -0.15
CA LEU A 429 -4.39 -0.63 -0.88
C LEU A 429 -3.43 -1.64 -1.51
N GLU A 430 -3.04 -2.70 -0.78
CA GLU A 430 -2.16 -3.75 -1.30
C GLU A 430 -2.73 -4.36 -2.60
N CYS A 431 -4.04 -4.57 -2.64
CA CYS A 431 -4.77 -5.10 -3.81
C CYS A 431 -4.85 -4.15 -5.02
N MET A 432 -4.44 -2.89 -4.91
CA MET A 432 -4.44 -1.92 -6.02
C MET A 432 -3.22 -2.09 -6.95
N ARG A 433 -3.45 -1.84 -8.24
CA ARG A 433 -2.39 -1.63 -9.25
C ARG A 433 -1.53 -0.42 -8.84
N TYR A 434 -0.28 -0.34 -9.31
CA TYR A 434 0.62 0.77 -8.98
C TYR A 434 1.63 1.01 -10.12
N LEU A 435 2.20 2.21 -10.15
CA LEU A 435 3.40 2.50 -10.93
C LEU A 435 4.65 2.07 -10.15
N GLU A 436 5.55 1.34 -10.79
CA GLU A 436 6.89 1.14 -10.26
C GLU A 436 7.69 2.44 -10.46
N LEU A 437 8.02 3.08 -9.33
CA LEU A 437 8.76 4.34 -9.25
C LEU A 437 10.09 4.10 -8.53
N MET A 438 11.08 4.93 -8.83
CA MET A 438 12.35 4.96 -8.09
C MET A 438 12.33 6.11 -7.09
N PRO A 439 12.83 5.93 -5.85
CA PRO A 439 12.89 7.00 -4.85
C PRO A 439 13.86 8.11 -5.29
N THR A 440 13.44 9.37 -5.16
CA THR A 440 14.27 10.53 -5.48
C THR A 440 14.91 11.17 -4.23
N ALA A 441 15.86 12.08 -4.46
CA ALA A 441 16.39 12.95 -3.41
C ALA A 441 15.33 13.89 -2.82
N SER A 442 14.24 14.17 -3.55
CA SER A 442 13.08 14.91 -3.02
C SER A 442 12.28 14.03 -2.07
N ASP A 443 11.91 12.81 -2.49
CA ASP A 443 11.18 11.83 -1.66
C ASP A 443 11.91 11.58 -0.33
N THR A 444 13.25 11.47 -0.37
CA THR A 444 14.08 11.27 0.84
C THR A 444 13.98 12.44 1.82
N ARG A 445 13.85 13.69 1.35
CA ARG A 445 13.66 14.88 2.19
C ARG A 445 12.22 14.99 2.71
N ILE A 446 11.25 14.72 1.82
CA ILE A 446 9.81 14.74 2.11
C ILE A 446 9.45 13.68 3.16
N LEU A 447 9.92 12.44 2.99
CA LEU A 447 9.72 11.34 3.94
C LEU A 447 10.31 11.65 5.31
N ARG A 448 11.51 12.24 5.39
CA ARG A 448 12.09 12.67 6.67
C ARG A 448 11.17 13.67 7.38
N LYS A 449 10.74 14.71 6.67
CA LYS A 449 9.84 15.74 7.24
C LYS A 449 8.44 15.21 7.56
N LEU A 450 7.96 14.21 6.82
CA LEU A 450 6.73 13.49 7.12
C LEU A 450 6.84 12.72 8.45
N CYS A 451 7.95 12.02 8.67
CA CYS A 451 8.24 11.40 9.97
C CYS A 451 8.35 12.45 11.07
N ASP A 452 9.10 13.54 10.86
CA ASP A 452 9.29 14.62 11.84
C ASP A 452 7.95 15.18 12.36
N ILE A 453 6.98 15.44 11.47
CA ILE A 453 5.67 16.02 11.87
C ILE A 453 4.69 14.99 12.44
N MET A 454 4.82 13.70 12.10
CA MET A 454 3.86 12.67 12.51
C MET A 454 4.31 11.81 13.71
N MET A 455 5.61 11.78 14.05
CA MET A 455 6.21 10.89 15.07
C MET A 455 5.47 10.90 16.43
N HIS A 456 4.99 12.06 16.89
CA HIS A 456 4.24 12.18 18.15
C HIS A 456 2.76 11.79 18.05
N SER A 457 2.17 11.83 16.85
CA SER A 457 0.76 11.50 16.61
C SER A 457 0.55 10.02 16.28
N VAL A 458 1.58 9.40 15.68
CA VAL A 458 1.60 8.00 15.23
C VAL A 458 2.88 7.30 15.72
N PRO A 459 2.86 6.68 16.92
CA PRO A 459 3.94 5.80 17.37
C PRO A 459 4.16 4.64 16.39
N GLY A 460 5.42 4.25 16.16
CA GLY A 460 5.78 3.18 15.22
C GLY A 460 5.77 3.57 13.73
N LEU A 461 5.50 4.84 13.39
CA LEU A 461 5.44 5.26 11.98
C LEU A 461 6.80 5.20 11.28
N VAL A 462 7.90 5.53 11.97
CA VAL A 462 9.24 5.58 11.37
C VAL A 462 9.69 4.18 10.95
N GLU A 463 9.34 3.18 11.76
CA GLU A 463 9.57 1.76 11.52
C GLU A 463 8.63 1.21 10.44
N PHE A 464 7.40 1.74 10.33
CA PHE A 464 6.40 1.28 9.36
C PHE A 464 6.59 1.90 7.96
N VAL A 465 7.06 3.15 7.85
CA VAL A 465 7.15 3.92 6.59
C VAL A 465 8.61 3.97 6.09
N SER A 466 9.09 2.82 5.62
CA SER A 466 10.34 2.75 4.87
C SER A 466 10.26 3.53 3.54
N SER A 467 11.43 3.87 2.97
CA SER A 467 11.54 4.48 1.63
C SER A 467 10.73 3.71 0.59
N ASP A 468 10.89 2.39 0.53
CA ASP A 468 10.21 1.52 -0.44
C ASP A 468 8.68 1.59 -0.29
N ARG A 469 8.18 1.67 0.95
CA ARG A 469 6.74 1.79 1.24
C ARG A 469 6.20 3.16 0.89
N PHE A 470 6.97 4.22 1.12
CA PHE A 470 6.61 5.57 0.66
C PHE A 470 6.53 5.62 -0.87
N THR A 471 7.54 5.09 -1.58
CA THR A 471 7.57 5.03 -3.05
C THR A 471 6.48 4.12 -3.63
N MET A 472 6.18 2.98 -2.99
CA MET A 472 5.05 2.12 -3.36
C MET A 472 3.70 2.84 -3.17
N LEU A 473 3.51 3.56 -2.05
CA LEU A 473 2.29 4.35 -1.82
C LEU A 473 2.16 5.49 -2.83
N LYS A 474 3.27 6.14 -3.20
CA LYS A 474 3.30 7.16 -4.24
C LYS A 474 2.81 6.60 -5.57
N GLY A 475 3.43 5.51 -6.05
CA GLY A 475 3.02 4.80 -7.26
C GLY A 475 1.61 4.21 -7.22
N LYS A 476 1.06 3.88 -6.04
CA LYS A 476 -0.35 3.50 -5.86
C LYS A 476 -1.27 4.72 -6.00
N LEU A 477 -0.93 5.85 -5.41
CA LEU A 477 -1.75 7.06 -5.49
C LEU A 477 -1.77 7.66 -6.90
N ASP A 478 -0.62 7.76 -7.58
CA ASP A 478 -0.54 8.20 -8.98
C ASP A 478 -1.39 7.34 -9.94
N TYR A 479 -1.40 6.01 -9.76
CA TYR A 479 -2.15 5.12 -10.65
C TYR A 479 -3.67 5.15 -10.41
N ASN A 480 -4.13 5.48 -9.20
CA ASN A 480 -5.50 5.22 -8.76
C ASN A 480 -6.31 6.44 -8.32
N SER A 481 -5.67 7.58 -8.06
CA SER A 481 -6.40 8.79 -7.66
C SER A 481 -7.21 9.33 -8.84
N TYR A 482 -8.42 9.81 -8.56
CA TYR A 482 -9.28 10.47 -9.53
C TYR A 482 -9.24 11.98 -9.33
N ALA A 483 -9.32 12.71 -10.44
CA ALA A 483 -9.68 14.13 -10.42
C ALA A 483 -11.07 14.28 -9.77
N VAL A 484 -11.18 15.21 -8.82
CA VAL A 484 -12.46 15.61 -8.21
C VAL A 484 -12.90 16.89 -8.90
N HIS A 485 -14.10 16.91 -9.48
CA HIS A 485 -14.62 18.05 -10.24
C HIS A 485 -15.73 18.77 -9.47
N ALA A 486 -15.71 20.11 -9.51
CA ALA A 486 -16.76 20.95 -8.95
C ALA A 486 -17.77 21.40 -10.02
N ALA A 487 -19.03 21.57 -9.63
CA ALA A 487 -20.09 22.14 -10.48
C ALA A 487 -19.99 23.68 -10.65
N VAL A 488 -18.86 24.29 -10.27
CA VAL A 488 -18.58 25.73 -10.32
C VAL A 488 -17.19 25.95 -10.94
N ASP A 489 -16.98 27.12 -11.54
CA ASP A 489 -15.70 27.44 -12.17
C ASP A 489 -14.56 27.50 -11.16
N VAL A 490 -13.58 26.61 -11.31
CA VAL A 490 -12.36 26.58 -10.50
C VAL A 490 -11.31 27.46 -11.19
N PRO A 491 -10.54 28.28 -10.45
CA PRO A 491 -9.43 29.03 -11.03
C PRO A 491 -8.44 28.10 -11.73
N LYS A 492 -8.06 28.46 -12.97
CA LYS A 492 -6.97 27.75 -13.66
C LYS A 492 -5.67 27.91 -12.87
N PRO A 493 -4.86 26.86 -12.70
CA PRO A 493 -3.59 26.96 -12.01
C PRO A 493 -2.63 27.91 -12.74
N LYS A 494 -1.88 28.69 -11.97
CA LYS A 494 -0.66 29.35 -12.45
C LYS A 494 0.38 28.28 -12.81
N GLU A 495 1.39 28.63 -13.57
CA GLU A 495 2.50 27.73 -13.93
C GLU A 495 3.21 27.15 -12.68
N SER A 496 3.33 27.95 -11.61
CA SER A 496 3.83 27.52 -10.29
C SER A 496 2.86 26.66 -9.46
N GLU A 497 1.62 26.49 -9.92
CA GLU A 497 0.53 25.73 -9.26
C GLU A 497 0.15 24.47 -10.03
N VAL A 498 0.77 24.24 -11.19
CA VAL A 498 0.69 22.97 -11.93
C VAL A 498 1.39 21.90 -11.10
N VAL A 499 0.73 20.76 -10.96
CA VAL A 499 1.22 19.59 -10.22
C VAL A 499 1.58 18.47 -11.19
N SER A 500 2.49 17.60 -10.78
CA SER A 500 3.05 16.50 -11.59
C SER A 500 2.40 15.14 -11.32
N ASP A 501 1.62 15.03 -10.24
CA ASP A 501 0.92 13.79 -9.86
C ASP A 501 -0.05 13.34 -10.96
N THR A 502 -0.15 12.04 -11.17
CA THR A 502 -1.14 11.48 -12.11
C THR A 502 -2.52 11.39 -11.46
N MET A 503 -3.54 11.78 -12.22
CA MET A 503 -4.95 11.76 -11.80
C MET A 503 -5.80 11.24 -12.95
N ARG A 504 -6.74 10.34 -12.66
CA ARG A 504 -7.74 9.86 -13.62
C ARG A 504 -8.73 10.99 -13.88
N ASP A 505 -8.62 11.60 -15.05
CA ASP A 505 -9.39 12.77 -15.47
C ASP A 505 -9.87 12.55 -16.91
N ASP A 506 -11.19 12.64 -17.15
CA ASP A 506 -11.79 12.66 -18.47
C ASP A 506 -12.45 13.99 -18.84
N HIS A 507 -12.36 14.98 -17.94
CA HIS A 507 -13.04 16.28 -17.95
C HIS A 507 -12.12 17.35 -17.32
N GLY A 508 -11.04 17.74 -18.01
CA GLY A 508 -10.02 18.69 -17.54
C GLY A 508 -10.46 20.16 -17.35
N ALA A 509 -11.71 20.39 -16.96
CA ALA A 509 -12.27 21.66 -16.52
C ALA A 509 -12.86 21.49 -15.12
N ASN A 510 -12.71 22.52 -14.28
CA ASN A 510 -13.26 22.59 -12.93
C ASN A 510 -12.83 21.46 -11.96
N THR A 511 -11.69 20.83 -12.23
CA THR A 511 -10.98 19.97 -11.27
C THR A 511 -10.57 20.79 -10.05
N VAL A 512 -11.11 20.44 -8.87
CA VAL A 512 -10.91 21.13 -7.59
C VAL A 512 -9.87 20.43 -6.71
N GLY A 513 -9.66 19.13 -6.91
CA GLY A 513 -8.76 18.32 -6.10
C GLY A 513 -8.55 16.92 -6.66
N THR A 514 -7.95 16.07 -5.83
CA THR A 514 -7.64 14.67 -6.14
C THR A 514 -7.98 13.79 -4.95
N ALA A 515 -8.46 12.57 -5.20
CA ALA A 515 -8.91 11.65 -4.16
C ALA A 515 -8.78 10.17 -4.55
N LEU A 516 -8.61 9.30 -3.54
CA LEU A 516 -8.48 7.85 -3.69
C LEU A 516 -9.73 7.11 -3.20
N TYR A 517 -10.12 6.06 -3.93
CA TYR A 517 -11.35 5.28 -3.73
C TYR A 517 -11.06 3.78 -3.88
N LEU A 518 -11.58 2.91 -3.00
CA LEU A 518 -11.16 1.50 -2.93
C LEU A 518 -11.71 0.66 -4.08
N ILE A 519 -13.02 0.73 -4.33
CA ILE A 519 -13.70 0.00 -5.41
C ILE A 519 -13.30 0.61 -6.75
N SER A 520 -13.38 1.94 -6.84
CA SER A 520 -13.21 2.67 -8.11
C SER A 520 -11.78 2.63 -8.65
N SER A 521 -10.78 2.34 -7.79
CA SER A 521 -9.41 2.01 -8.22
C SER A 521 -9.34 0.84 -9.20
N HIS A 522 -10.21 -0.18 -9.03
CA HIS A 522 -10.21 -1.41 -9.83
C HIS A 522 -10.87 -1.29 -11.22
N ILE A 523 -11.44 -0.13 -11.56
CA ILE A 523 -12.00 0.14 -12.89
C ILE A 523 -10.86 0.25 -13.91
N ALA A 524 -11.04 -0.34 -15.10
CA ALA A 524 -10.08 -0.31 -16.19
C ALA A 524 -10.37 0.81 -17.20
N HIS A 525 -9.34 1.25 -17.92
CA HIS A 525 -9.47 2.27 -18.95
C HIS A 525 -10.20 1.79 -20.22
N SER A 526 -10.96 2.69 -20.86
CA SER A 526 -11.32 2.66 -22.28
C SER A 526 -11.35 4.08 -22.85
N CYS A 527 -10.93 4.28 -24.12
CA CYS A 527 -11.20 5.53 -24.85
C CYS A 527 -12.65 5.59 -25.38
N GLU A 528 -13.38 4.48 -25.29
CA GLU A 528 -14.83 4.39 -25.44
C GLU A 528 -15.40 3.80 -24.14
N PRO A 529 -15.60 4.62 -23.09
CA PRO A 529 -16.07 4.16 -21.79
C PRO A 529 -17.57 3.82 -21.80
N ASN A 530 -18.00 2.92 -20.91
CA ASN A 530 -19.42 2.63 -20.66
C ASN A 530 -19.93 3.26 -19.35
N ALA A 531 -19.03 3.77 -18.52
CA ALA A 531 -19.32 4.51 -17.30
C ALA A 531 -18.35 5.69 -17.11
N GLN A 532 -18.71 6.61 -16.21
CA GLN A 532 -17.94 7.82 -15.87
C GLN A 532 -17.96 8.07 -14.35
N ALA A 533 -16.91 8.69 -13.82
CA ALA A 533 -16.87 9.21 -12.45
C ALA A 533 -17.57 10.57 -12.37
N VAL A 534 -18.53 10.73 -11.45
CA VAL A 534 -19.23 12.01 -11.22
C VAL A 534 -19.35 12.33 -9.73
N PHE A 535 -19.35 13.61 -9.38
CA PHE A 535 -19.37 14.11 -8.00
C PHE A 535 -20.72 14.77 -7.69
N ALA A 536 -21.75 13.93 -7.57
CA ALA A 536 -23.16 14.35 -7.67
C ALA A 536 -23.66 15.28 -6.55
N ASP A 537 -23.05 15.23 -5.37
CA ASP A 537 -23.35 16.10 -4.22
C ASP A 537 -22.39 17.31 -4.10
N GLY A 538 -21.46 17.45 -5.06
CA GLY A 538 -20.45 18.50 -5.09
C GLY A 538 -19.35 18.35 -4.05
N THR A 539 -19.08 17.13 -3.56
CA THR A 539 -18.01 16.80 -2.61
C THR A 539 -16.97 15.84 -3.22
N ASP A 540 -16.00 15.38 -2.43
CA ASP A 540 -15.09 14.27 -2.75
C ASP A 540 -15.73 12.87 -2.63
N ARG A 541 -17.03 12.77 -2.93
CA ARG A 541 -17.79 11.52 -2.94
C ARG A 541 -18.07 11.09 -4.38
N ILE A 542 -17.45 9.99 -4.80
CA ILE A 542 -17.55 9.50 -6.18
C ILE A 542 -18.82 8.69 -6.39
N ALA A 543 -19.50 8.94 -7.50
CA ALA A 543 -20.56 8.10 -8.04
C ALA A 543 -20.14 7.60 -9.42
N ILE A 544 -20.30 6.31 -9.69
CA ILE A 544 -20.04 5.74 -11.02
C ILE A 544 -21.34 5.73 -11.80
N LYS A 545 -21.42 6.55 -12.85
CA LYS A 545 -22.62 6.73 -13.69
C LYS A 545 -22.46 6.04 -15.03
N THR A 546 -23.47 5.34 -15.53
CA THR A 546 -23.42 4.74 -16.87
C THR A 546 -23.57 5.79 -17.98
N LEU A 547 -22.85 5.62 -19.08
CA LEU A 547 -22.93 6.47 -20.29
C LEU A 547 -23.85 5.89 -21.37
N ARG A 548 -24.05 4.57 -21.33
CA ARG A 548 -24.96 3.77 -22.17
C ARG A 548 -25.54 2.63 -21.32
N PRO A 549 -26.52 1.83 -21.81
CA PRO A 549 -26.93 0.63 -21.09
C PRO A 549 -25.73 -0.30 -20.88
N VAL A 550 -25.66 -0.91 -19.69
CA VAL A 550 -24.61 -1.86 -19.29
C VAL A 550 -25.28 -3.18 -18.94
N ALA A 551 -24.83 -4.26 -19.56
CA ALA A 551 -25.38 -5.59 -19.28
C ALA A 551 -24.86 -6.14 -17.95
N LYS A 552 -25.66 -7.01 -17.31
CA LYS A 552 -25.14 -7.88 -16.26
C LYS A 552 -23.89 -8.64 -16.77
N ASP A 553 -22.89 -8.75 -15.91
CA ASP A 553 -21.60 -9.40 -16.15
C ASP A 553 -20.72 -8.70 -17.23
N GLU A 554 -21.07 -7.48 -17.65
CA GLU A 554 -20.22 -6.60 -18.45
C GLU A 554 -19.13 -5.92 -17.57
N GLU A 555 -17.94 -5.68 -18.14
CA GLU A 555 -16.88 -4.92 -17.47
C GLU A 555 -17.18 -3.41 -17.49
N LEU A 556 -17.15 -2.76 -16.32
CA LEU A 556 -17.20 -1.30 -16.22
C LEU A 556 -15.86 -0.69 -16.59
N ARG A 557 -15.89 0.35 -17.43
CA ARG A 557 -14.71 1.08 -17.88
C ARG A 557 -14.99 2.58 -17.98
N VAL A 558 -14.05 3.35 -17.43
CA VAL A 558 -14.01 4.81 -17.49
C VAL A 558 -12.88 5.29 -18.40
N ALA A 559 -12.90 6.56 -18.77
CA ALA A 559 -11.74 7.21 -19.33
C ALA A 559 -10.75 7.60 -18.22
N PHE A 560 -9.45 7.62 -18.55
CA PHE A 560 -8.34 8.05 -17.66
C PHE A 560 -7.65 9.30 -18.22
N VAL A 561 -8.01 9.67 -19.45
CA VAL A 561 -7.55 10.79 -20.28
C VAL A 561 -8.73 11.18 -21.17
N ASP A 562 -8.82 12.45 -21.59
CA ASP A 562 -9.92 12.96 -22.43
C ASP A 562 -10.15 12.08 -23.70
N PRO A 563 -11.34 11.46 -23.86
CA PRO A 563 -11.71 10.69 -25.04
C PRO A 563 -11.76 11.48 -26.35
N SER A 564 -11.86 12.81 -26.30
CA SER A 564 -12.00 13.69 -27.47
C SER A 564 -10.69 13.85 -28.26
N LEU A 565 -9.54 13.67 -27.60
CA LEU A 565 -8.21 13.76 -28.20
C LEU A 565 -7.97 12.68 -29.27
N GLY A 566 -7.08 12.96 -30.23
CA GLY A 566 -6.70 12.01 -31.28
C GLY A 566 -5.94 10.78 -30.75
N LYS A 567 -5.94 9.67 -31.51
CA LYS A 567 -5.37 8.39 -31.06
C LYS A 567 -3.95 8.52 -30.50
N VAL A 568 -3.09 9.23 -31.22
CA VAL A 568 -1.68 9.42 -30.88
C VAL A 568 -1.52 10.08 -29.50
N ASP A 569 -2.27 11.15 -29.23
CA ASP A 569 -2.20 11.86 -27.95
C ASP A 569 -2.77 11.03 -26.79
N ARG A 570 -3.91 10.34 -27.00
CA ARG A 570 -4.46 9.44 -25.97
C ARG A 570 -3.49 8.32 -25.62
N GLN A 571 -2.88 7.66 -26.61
CA GLN A 571 -1.87 6.61 -26.38
C GLN A 571 -0.60 7.17 -25.71
N LYS A 572 -0.15 8.37 -26.10
CA LYS A 572 1.00 9.06 -25.50
C LYS A 572 0.78 9.35 -24.02
N LEU A 573 -0.37 9.93 -23.66
CA LEU A 573 -0.75 10.21 -22.28
C LEU A 573 -0.90 8.91 -21.47
N LEU A 574 -1.60 7.91 -21.99
CA LEU A 574 -1.79 6.62 -21.31
C LEU A 574 -0.48 5.86 -21.06
N LYS A 575 0.48 5.93 -21.99
CA LYS A 575 1.81 5.33 -21.84
C LYS A 575 2.72 6.15 -20.90
N ALA A 576 2.60 7.48 -20.91
CA ALA A 576 3.34 8.37 -20.02
C ALA A 576 2.90 8.24 -18.55
N SER A 577 1.59 8.35 -18.29
CA SER A 577 1.03 8.42 -16.93
C SER A 577 0.69 7.05 -16.33
N TYR A 578 0.22 6.09 -17.13
CA TYR A 578 -0.30 4.80 -16.62
C TYR A 578 0.46 3.57 -17.11
N ARG A 579 1.47 3.73 -17.97
CA ARG A 579 2.14 2.64 -18.73
C ARG A 579 1.17 1.78 -19.56
N ILE A 580 -0.02 2.29 -19.87
CA ILE A 580 -1.06 1.60 -20.64
C ILE A 580 -0.83 1.81 -22.14
N THR A 581 -0.86 0.72 -22.91
CA THR A 581 -1.14 0.75 -24.35
C THR A 581 -2.60 0.32 -24.54
N CYS A 582 -3.43 1.14 -25.18
CA CYS A 582 -4.87 0.93 -25.23
C CYS A 582 -5.33 0.22 -26.51
N THR A 583 -5.99 -0.93 -26.35
CA THR A 583 -6.65 -1.70 -27.42
C THR A 583 -8.16 -1.77 -27.16
N CYS A 584 -8.81 -0.61 -27.02
CA CYS A 584 -10.26 -0.52 -26.98
C CYS A 584 -10.81 -0.33 -28.41
N PRO A 585 -12.11 -0.61 -28.68
CA PRO A 585 -12.66 -0.58 -30.03
C PRO A 585 -12.39 0.73 -30.78
N LYS A 586 -12.54 1.89 -30.13
CA LYS A 586 -12.18 3.20 -30.70
C LYS A 586 -10.71 3.31 -31.13
N CYS A 587 -9.77 2.81 -30.33
CA CYS A 587 -8.35 2.79 -30.70
C CYS A 587 -8.05 1.80 -31.83
N GLU A 588 -8.86 0.76 -32.01
CA GLU A 588 -8.71 -0.22 -33.09
C GLU A 588 -9.33 0.28 -34.40
N SER A 589 -10.50 0.92 -34.37
CA SER A 589 -11.14 1.52 -35.56
C SER A 589 -10.30 2.66 -36.14
N GLU A 590 -9.77 3.53 -35.29
CA GLU A 590 -8.86 4.62 -35.69
C GLU A 590 -7.53 4.11 -36.30
N VAL A 591 -7.18 2.81 -36.20
CA VAL A 591 -6.03 2.21 -36.94
C VAL A 591 -6.44 1.77 -38.35
N VAL A 592 -7.72 1.44 -38.56
CA VAL A 592 -8.26 1.09 -39.88
C VAL A 592 -8.47 2.36 -40.71
N GLU A 593 -9.04 3.41 -40.10
CA GLU A 593 -9.28 4.70 -40.76
C GLU A 593 -7.98 5.33 -41.28
N GLU A 594 -6.92 5.42 -40.46
CA GLU A 594 -5.59 5.89 -40.88
C GLU A 594 -5.03 5.13 -42.09
N LYS A 595 -5.23 3.80 -42.15
CA LYS A 595 -4.77 2.96 -43.27
C LYS A 595 -5.61 3.14 -44.51
N GLU A 596 -6.93 3.26 -44.36
CA GLU A 596 -7.84 3.53 -45.47
C GLU A 596 -7.61 4.92 -46.07
N GLU A 597 -7.31 5.94 -45.27
CA GLU A 597 -6.97 7.28 -45.78
C GLU A 597 -5.63 7.27 -46.53
N LEU A 598 -4.62 6.56 -46.03
CA LEU A 598 -3.35 6.37 -46.74
C LEU A 598 -3.56 5.71 -48.10
N VAL A 599 -4.23 4.56 -48.16
CA VAL A 599 -4.51 3.86 -49.43
C VAL A 599 -5.33 4.73 -50.39
N LYS A 600 -6.35 5.44 -49.91
CA LYS A 600 -7.14 6.37 -50.74
C LYS A 600 -6.30 7.56 -51.25
N SER A 601 -5.28 7.98 -50.50
CA SER A 601 -4.36 9.05 -50.93
C SER A 601 -3.36 8.58 -52.00
N GLU A 602 -2.95 7.30 -51.95
CA GLU A 602 -2.11 6.66 -52.96
C GLU A 602 -2.93 6.38 -54.24
N GLU A 603 -4.14 5.81 -54.12
CA GLU A 603 -5.06 5.60 -55.26
C GLU A 603 -5.46 6.92 -55.92
N ALA A 604 -5.68 8.01 -55.16
CA ALA A 604 -5.98 9.33 -55.70
C ALA A 604 -4.77 10.02 -56.38
N ALA A 605 -3.55 9.50 -56.21
CA ALA A 605 -2.37 9.96 -56.93
C ALA A 605 -2.17 9.26 -58.29
N GLU A 606 -2.87 8.14 -58.55
CA GLU A 606 -2.66 7.27 -59.72
C GLU A 606 -3.83 7.21 -60.73
N GLU A 607 -4.52 8.33 -61.02
CA GLU A 607 -5.46 8.41 -62.17
C GLU A 607 -5.03 9.45 -63.25
N PRO A 608 -5.36 9.23 -64.54
CA PRO A 608 -4.31 9.32 -65.56
C PRO A 608 -4.31 10.57 -66.48
N VAL A 609 -3.11 11.12 -66.73
CA VAL A 609 -2.86 12.19 -67.72
C VAL A 609 -2.22 11.63 -69.00
N ALA A 610 -3.00 11.12 -69.96
CA ALA A 610 -2.58 10.98 -71.36
C ALA A 610 -3.72 10.69 -72.35
N LYS A 611 -4.05 11.62 -73.27
CA LYS A 611 -4.77 11.29 -74.52
C LYS A 611 -4.60 12.28 -75.69
N ALA A 612 -3.35 12.57 -76.07
CA ALA A 612 -2.94 13.15 -77.36
C ALA A 612 -1.39 13.12 -77.47
N ARG A 613 -0.73 13.04 -78.63
CA ARG A 613 -1.12 12.59 -79.98
C ARG A 613 0.17 12.44 -80.84
N VAL A 614 0.36 11.27 -81.47
CA VAL A 614 1.08 10.98 -82.74
C VAL A 614 2.38 11.75 -83.06
N GLU A 615 3.49 11.00 -83.07
CA GLU A 615 4.60 10.97 -84.05
C GLU A 615 4.98 12.25 -84.83
N GLU A 616 6.21 12.74 -84.60
CA GLU A 616 7.25 13.00 -85.63
C GLU A 616 8.61 13.19 -84.92
N THR A 617 9.83 12.99 -85.44
CA THR A 617 10.43 12.14 -86.48
C THR A 617 11.94 12.49 -86.50
N VAL A 618 12.78 11.64 -85.89
CA VAL A 618 14.12 11.20 -86.41
C VAL A 618 15.34 12.18 -86.47
N LYS A 619 16.53 11.60 -86.19
CA LYS A 619 17.96 12.09 -86.32
C LYS A 619 18.44 13.12 -85.27
N GLY A 620 19.49 12.84 -84.46
CA GLY A 620 20.22 11.59 -84.15
C GLY A 620 21.74 11.63 -84.40
N SER A 621 22.47 10.62 -83.87
CA SER A 621 23.95 10.41 -83.92
C SER A 621 24.79 11.45 -83.14
N VAL A 622 25.88 11.16 -82.41
CA VAL A 622 26.69 9.95 -82.06
C VAL A 622 27.44 10.25 -80.73
N ALA A 623 28.08 9.36 -79.95
CA ALA A 623 28.37 7.91 -80.00
C ALA A 623 28.64 7.35 -78.56
N GLU A 624 29.04 6.07 -78.48
CA GLU A 624 30.00 5.36 -77.58
C GLU A 624 30.69 6.14 -76.41
N VAL A 625 31.06 5.52 -75.27
CA VAL A 625 31.30 4.11 -74.90
C VAL A 625 30.61 3.78 -73.56
N GLY A 626 30.26 2.51 -73.28
CA GLY A 626 29.61 2.06 -72.04
C GLY A 626 30.49 1.23 -71.08
N SER A 627 29.85 0.63 -70.07
CA SER A 627 30.41 -0.35 -69.12
C SER A 627 29.30 -1.29 -68.63
N GLU A 628 29.65 -2.54 -68.30
CA GLU A 628 28.70 -3.67 -68.14
C GLU A 628 28.17 -3.87 -66.69
N GLU A 629 27.30 -4.87 -66.53
CA GLU A 629 26.52 -5.21 -65.33
C GLU A 629 27.30 -6.03 -64.28
N MET A 630 26.94 -5.88 -62.99
CA MET A 630 26.61 -6.93 -62.00
C MET A 630 26.42 -6.26 -60.61
N ALA A 631 25.44 -6.53 -59.74
CA ALA A 631 24.65 -7.72 -59.33
C ALA A 631 25.09 -8.24 -57.93
N GLY A 632 24.11 -8.66 -57.10
CA GLY A 632 24.25 -8.89 -55.64
C GLY A 632 23.66 -7.69 -54.87
N GLU A 633 22.58 -7.76 -54.07
CA GLU A 633 21.98 -8.75 -53.15
C GLU A 633 22.37 -8.49 -51.67
N GLU A 634 21.59 -9.05 -50.74
CA GLU A 634 21.25 -8.43 -49.44
C GLU A 634 22.34 -8.48 -48.35
N GLY A 635 22.24 -7.58 -47.36
CA GLY A 635 23.17 -7.47 -46.23
C GLY A 635 22.50 -7.11 -44.91
N GLU A 636 22.59 -8.01 -43.95
CA GLU A 636 22.23 -7.86 -42.53
C GLU A 636 23.30 -7.02 -41.80
N ILE A 637 22.92 -6.23 -40.77
CA ILE A 637 23.87 -5.45 -39.95
C ILE A 637 23.55 -5.66 -38.47
N THR A 638 24.57 -6.08 -37.73
CA THR A 638 24.55 -6.31 -36.27
C THR A 638 25.09 -5.10 -35.49
N GLU A 639 24.90 -5.12 -34.18
CA GLU A 639 25.37 -4.11 -33.23
C GLU A 639 26.91 -4.17 -33.07
N GLU A 640 27.56 -3.04 -32.79
CA GLU A 640 28.99 -2.96 -32.41
C GLU A 640 29.16 -2.58 -30.93
N GLU A 641 30.03 -3.28 -30.22
CA GLU A 641 30.46 -2.95 -28.86
C GLU A 641 31.68 -2.00 -28.87
N GLY A 642 31.72 -1.04 -27.94
CA GLY A 642 32.81 -0.05 -27.85
C GLY A 642 33.91 -0.46 -26.86
N GLU A 643 35.09 -0.78 -27.38
CA GLU A 643 36.31 -1.05 -26.60
C GLU A 643 36.99 0.26 -26.14
N VAL A 644 37.39 0.34 -24.86
CA VAL A 644 38.25 1.42 -24.33
C VAL A 644 39.33 0.80 -23.44
N THR A 645 40.57 1.27 -23.64
CA THR A 645 41.79 0.75 -23.01
C THR A 645 42.13 1.44 -21.70
N GLU A 646 42.71 0.70 -20.74
CA GLU A 646 43.44 1.25 -19.60
C GLU A 646 44.92 0.79 -19.64
N ASP A 647 45.84 1.72 -19.37
CA ASP A 647 47.30 1.51 -19.39
C ASP A 647 47.88 1.18 -18.00
N GLU A 648 49.12 0.66 -17.98
CA GLU A 648 49.81 0.14 -16.80
C GLU A 648 50.21 1.21 -15.75
N ALA A 649 50.15 0.83 -14.46
CA ALA A 649 51.03 1.35 -13.42
C ALA A 649 51.27 0.29 -12.33
N SER A 650 52.52 0.14 -11.89
CA SER A 650 52.97 -0.86 -10.91
C SER A 650 53.43 -0.23 -9.59
N GLU A 651 53.27 -0.95 -8.47
CA GLU A 651 54.33 -1.24 -7.46
C GLU A 651 53.75 -1.97 -6.22
N ASN A 652 54.44 -3.05 -5.80
CA ASN A 652 54.89 -3.43 -4.44
C ASN A 652 54.00 -3.22 -3.19
N ASP A 653 54.03 -4.03 -2.12
CA ASP A 653 54.89 -5.19 -1.74
C ASP A 653 54.21 -6.04 -0.62
N ASP A 654 54.97 -7.00 -0.06
CA ASP A 654 54.83 -7.69 1.24
C ASP A 654 53.84 -8.89 1.41
N ASP A 655 54.45 -10.07 1.61
CA ASP A 655 53.85 -11.28 2.21
C ASP A 655 53.58 -11.11 3.72
N PHE A 656 52.65 -11.91 4.28
CA PHE A 656 53.00 -12.72 5.47
C PHE A 656 52.13 -13.99 5.63
N GLU A 657 52.60 -14.91 6.49
CA GLU A 657 52.26 -16.35 6.51
C GLU A 657 51.11 -16.76 7.46
N ASP A 658 50.70 -18.04 7.39
CA ASP A 658 49.81 -18.72 8.34
C ASP A 658 50.38 -18.78 9.78
N GLU A 659 49.51 -18.78 10.81
CA GLU A 659 49.72 -19.65 12.01
C GLU A 659 48.43 -19.92 12.81
N GLU A 660 48.33 -21.16 13.32
CA GLU A 660 47.36 -21.84 14.26
C GLU A 660 45.83 -21.65 14.12
#